data_AF-A0A6J6NAJ9-F1
#
_entry.id   AF-A0A6J6NAJ9-F1
#
_cell.length_a   1.000
_cell.length_b   1.000
_cell.length_c   1.000
_cell.angle_alpha   90.00
_cell.angle_beta   90.00
_cell.angle_gamma   90.00
#
_symmetry.space_group_name_H-M   'P 1'
#
loop_
_entity.id
_entity.type
_entity.pdbx_description
1 polymer ?
#
loop_
_entity_poly.entity_id
_entity_poly.type
_entity_poly.pdbx_seq_one_letter_code
_entity_poly.pdbx_strand_id
1 'polypeptide(L)'
;MAGTRRYDLFVYDQESLVNAGLEQIVRDEVRNERMGGGRQHNGRRPRSAHTPWRSDAIDRLARDGLLPSIYFLFSRAGCDDAVKQCMNAGLKLTSQSERVTIRAAALEATQNLPPGDLAALGYEEWLAGLERGISAHHAGLLPLFKEVVEDLFQQGLLKVVFATETLALGINMPARSVVLEKLVKWNGEMHVNLTPGEYTQLTGRAGRRGIDIEGHGVVLWHPGLDPRALAGLASTRTYPLKSSFQPSYNMAVNLVSRIGHHAAREILETSFAQFQADRSVVGLATSLRKHEDALEGYREAMQCHLGDFEEYAQIREDANRREKDLTRDAAGQRREAAFTSLRALRVGDIFIIPGGRRSGPVVVLDPGSSNPRDEPRPMVLTADRQVRRISTVEITAPVEAIAKIRIPKGFNARNAQSRRDLAASLRDLTADLSHERTRRKSSGDDAEVLEMRARIRHHPCHGCSDREQHARWAERYMRAKREIRDLEQRVEGRTSSIGRRFDQVCEVLSELGYLTNSGGTAKITPPGKMLMGLYTESDLLAGQCLREGTWRGLSAPELAGAVSAIVYESRRSEDDESPRLPGGAVREALREMAAIWGMVHDAEARHGLSITRPLDAGFVWAMHRWASGATLQSILDSTDLTAGDFVRWTRQVIDVLGQVSVALESDDPMRFTAYEAVDAINRGVIAYTSQLE
;
A
#
# COMPACT_ATOMS: atom_id res chain seq x y z
N MET A 1 -0.58 -16.56 -26.30
CA MET A 1 -0.83 -18.01 -26.42
C MET A 1 -2.13 -18.33 -25.71
N ALA A 2 -3.10 -18.91 -26.42
CA ALA A 2 -4.39 -19.32 -25.87
C ALA A 2 -4.60 -20.82 -26.15
N GLY A 3 -4.75 -21.60 -25.08
CA GLY A 3 -4.64 -23.05 -25.11
C GLY A 3 -3.29 -23.46 -25.69
N THR A 4 -3.31 -24.39 -26.64
CA THR A 4 -2.10 -24.89 -27.33
C THR A 4 -1.70 -24.05 -28.55
N ARG A 5 -2.41 -22.97 -28.87
CA ARG A 5 -2.18 -22.15 -30.07
C ARG A 5 -1.53 -20.80 -29.74
N ARG A 6 -0.59 -20.38 -30.60
CA ARG A 6 -0.04 -19.01 -30.62
C ARG A 6 -0.85 -18.15 -31.60
N TYR A 7 -1.03 -16.89 -31.23
CA TYR A 7 -1.70 -15.87 -32.03
C TYR A 7 -0.78 -14.64 -31.99
N ASP A 8 -0.58 -13.99 -33.14
CA ASP A 8 0.05 -12.68 -33.18
C ASP A 8 -0.89 -11.65 -32.59
N LEU A 9 -0.35 -10.71 -31.81
CA LEU A 9 -1.14 -9.67 -31.15
C LEU A 9 -1.73 -8.70 -32.17
N PHE A 10 -0.92 -8.30 -33.15
CA PHE A 10 -1.28 -7.41 -34.24
C PHE A 10 -1.53 -8.20 -35.52
N VAL A 11 -2.39 -7.66 -36.39
CA VAL A 11 -2.49 -8.14 -37.78
C VAL A 11 -1.25 -7.69 -38.53
N TYR A 12 -0.58 -8.60 -39.25
CA TYR A 12 0.56 -8.27 -40.11
C TYR A 12 0.18 -7.07 -41.01
N ASP A 13 1.01 -6.01 -40.97
CA ASP A 13 0.89 -4.69 -41.64
C ASP A 13 0.20 -3.53 -40.89
N GLN A 14 -0.43 -3.72 -39.73
CA GLN A 14 -1.01 -2.62 -38.95
C GLN A 14 -0.77 -2.74 -37.43
N GLU A 15 0.27 -2.07 -36.91
CA GLU A 15 0.64 -2.01 -35.47
C GLU A 15 -0.45 -1.44 -34.53
N SER A 16 -1.63 -1.08 -35.06
CA SER A 16 -2.76 -0.55 -34.31
C SER A 16 -3.97 -1.51 -34.24
N LEU A 17 -3.98 -2.57 -35.07
CA LEU A 17 -5.16 -3.42 -35.23
C LEU A 17 -4.94 -4.79 -34.59
N VAL A 18 -5.74 -5.08 -33.55
CA VAL A 18 -5.64 -6.30 -32.76
C VAL A 18 -6.22 -7.49 -33.52
N ASN A 19 -5.57 -8.66 -33.39
CA ASN A 19 -5.98 -9.89 -34.06
C ASN A 19 -7.43 -10.30 -33.71
N ALA A 20 -8.26 -10.46 -34.74
CA ALA A 20 -9.68 -10.80 -34.61
C ALA A 20 -9.94 -12.14 -33.91
N GLY A 21 -9.01 -13.10 -34.02
CA GLY A 21 -9.10 -14.38 -33.31
C GLY A 21 -9.03 -14.22 -31.79
N LEU A 22 -8.21 -13.27 -31.29
CA LEU A 22 -8.15 -12.95 -29.86
C LEU A 22 -9.43 -12.25 -29.39
N GLU A 23 -9.96 -11.32 -30.19
CA GLU A 23 -11.24 -10.67 -29.89
C GLU A 23 -12.40 -11.68 -29.85
N GLN A 24 -12.37 -12.69 -30.72
CA GLN A 24 -13.38 -13.74 -30.73
C GLN A 24 -13.36 -14.56 -29.45
N ILE A 25 -12.17 -14.91 -28.93
CA ILE A 25 -12.05 -15.63 -27.65
C ILE A 25 -12.64 -14.79 -26.49
N VAL A 26 -12.40 -13.47 -26.46
CA VAL A 26 -13.04 -12.59 -25.46
C VAL A 26 -14.57 -12.63 -25.57
N ARG A 27 -15.10 -12.53 -26.79
CA ARG A 27 -16.56 -12.55 -27.03
C ARG A 27 -17.18 -13.88 -26.60
N ASP A 28 -16.49 -15.00 -26.87
CA ASP A 28 -16.94 -16.33 -26.49
C ASP A 28 -16.91 -16.54 -24.97
N GLU A 29 -15.90 -16.02 -24.27
CA GLU A 29 -15.85 -16.04 -22.79
C GLU A 29 -16.98 -15.19 -22.18
N VAL A 30 -17.19 -13.96 -22.65
CA VAL A 30 -18.29 -13.09 -22.17
C VAL A 30 -19.66 -13.73 -22.44
N ARG A 31 -19.83 -14.39 -23.60
CA ARG A 31 -21.06 -15.12 -23.93
C ARG A 31 -21.29 -16.29 -22.99
N ASN A 32 -20.26 -17.07 -22.70
CA ASN A 32 -20.34 -18.21 -21.78
C ASN A 32 -20.59 -17.76 -20.33
N GLU A 33 -19.99 -16.66 -19.88
CA GLU A 33 -20.27 -16.08 -18.56
C GLU A 33 -21.73 -15.62 -18.43
N ARG A 34 -22.30 -15.02 -19.48
CA ARG A 34 -23.73 -14.61 -19.50
C ARG A 34 -24.69 -15.79 -19.54
N MET A 35 -24.33 -16.89 -20.23
CA MET A 35 -25.15 -18.10 -20.33
C MET A 35 -25.06 -18.99 -19.07
N GLY A 36 -23.95 -18.92 -18.32
CA GLY A 36 -23.70 -19.71 -17.10
C GLY A 36 -24.35 -19.17 -15.81
N GLY A 37 -25.28 -18.23 -15.92
CA GLY A 37 -25.97 -17.60 -14.79
C GLY A 37 -26.92 -18.54 -14.06
N GLY A 38 -26.40 -19.43 -13.21
CA GLY A 38 -27.24 -20.20 -12.29
C GLY A 38 -26.68 -21.54 -11.82
N ARG A 39 -25.50 -21.56 -11.19
CA ARG A 39 -25.11 -22.58 -10.19
C ARG A 39 -23.75 -22.19 -9.59
N GLN A 40 -23.78 -21.36 -8.55
CA GLN A 40 -22.63 -21.20 -7.67
C GLN A 40 -22.50 -22.46 -6.82
N HIS A 41 -21.61 -23.36 -7.24
CA HIS A 41 -21.15 -24.46 -6.40
C HIS A 41 -19.70 -24.15 -5.98
N ASN A 42 -19.49 -23.99 -4.67
CA ASN A 42 -18.20 -23.92 -3.97
C ASN A 42 -17.03 -23.22 -4.68
N GLY A 43 -16.96 -21.89 -4.56
CA GLY A 43 -15.71 -21.15 -4.28
C GLY A 43 -14.55 -21.14 -5.30
N ARG A 44 -14.56 -21.92 -6.39
CA ARG A 44 -13.52 -21.87 -7.43
C ARG A 44 -14.15 -21.82 -8.83
N ARG A 45 -13.96 -20.69 -9.53
CA ARG A 45 -14.27 -20.59 -10.96
C ARG A 45 -13.46 -21.66 -11.72
N PRO A 46 -14.06 -22.46 -12.62
CA PRO A 46 -13.32 -23.38 -13.46
C PRO A 46 -12.29 -22.62 -14.32
N ARG A 47 -11.08 -23.19 -14.51
CA ARG A 47 -10.07 -22.60 -15.43
C ARG A 47 -10.68 -22.52 -16.84
N SER A 48 -10.49 -21.39 -17.51
CA SER A 48 -10.88 -21.25 -18.93
C SER A 48 -10.17 -22.32 -19.75
N ALA A 49 -10.88 -22.92 -20.70
CA ALA A 49 -10.30 -23.88 -21.67
C ALA A 49 -9.15 -23.25 -22.48
N HIS A 50 -9.11 -21.92 -22.55
CA HIS A 50 -8.09 -21.16 -23.25
C HIS A 50 -6.86 -20.86 -22.39
N THR A 51 -6.86 -21.12 -21.08
CA THR A 51 -5.67 -20.91 -20.25
C THR A 51 -4.74 -22.12 -20.34
N PRO A 52 -3.55 -21.99 -20.96
CA PRO A 52 -2.63 -23.11 -21.08
C PRO A 52 -2.12 -23.60 -19.73
N TRP A 53 -1.77 -24.89 -19.65
CA TRP A 53 -0.90 -25.40 -18.61
C TRP A 53 0.54 -24.96 -18.89
N ARG A 54 1.33 -24.74 -17.84
CA ARG A 54 2.74 -24.32 -17.97
C ARG A 54 3.57 -25.36 -18.73
N SER A 55 3.38 -26.65 -18.42
CA SER A 55 4.03 -27.75 -19.14
C SER A 55 3.73 -27.71 -20.63
N ASP A 56 2.45 -27.58 -21.01
CA ASP A 56 2.01 -27.56 -22.41
C ASP A 56 2.55 -26.33 -23.15
N ALA A 57 2.56 -25.17 -22.48
CA ALA A 57 3.14 -23.95 -23.02
C ALA A 57 4.65 -24.10 -23.26
N ILE A 58 5.38 -24.66 -22.28
CA ILE A 58 6.82 -24.89 -22.40
C ILE A 58 7.12 -25.90 -23.51
N ASP A 59 6.42 -27.03 -23.58
CA ASP A 59 6.58 -28.01 -24.66
C ASP A 59 6.30 -27.38 -26.03
N ARG A 60 5.30 -26.50 -26.12
CA ARG A 60 5.02 -25.77 -27.35
C ARG A 60 6.16 -24.82 -27.72
N LEU A 61 6.70 -24.07 -26.76
CA LEU A 61 7.85 -23.20 -26.98
C LEU A 61 9.09 -24.01 -27.39
N ALA A 62 9.31 -25.18 -26.80
CA ALA A 62 10.41 -26.09 -27.15
C ALA A 62 10.29 -26.55 -28.61
N ARG A 63 9.11 -27.03 -29.02
CA ARG A 63 8.84 -27.46 -30.41
C ARG A 63 9.02 -26.33 -31.42
N ASP A 64 8.65 -25.11 -31.04
CA ASP A 64 8.79 -23.92 -31.88
C ASP A 64 10.21 -23.33 -31.83
N GLY A 65 11.15 -23.97 -31.10
CA GLY A 65 12.53 -23.53 -30.98
C GLY A 65 12.72 -22.24 -30.18
N LEU A 66 11.77 -21.85 -29.33
CA LEU A 66 11.75 -20.58 -28.61
C LEU A 66 12.43 -20.62 -27.23
N LEU A 67 13.12 -21.71 -26.90
CA LEU A 67 13.94 -21.83 -25.69
C LEU A 67 15.38 -21.30 -25.97
N PRO A 68 16.09 -20.77 -24.94
CA PRO A 68 15.68 -20.65 -23.55
C PRO A 68 14.63 -19.55 -23.33
N SER A 69 13.79 -19.71 -22.31
CA SER A 69 12.68 -18.81 -22.02
C SER A 69 12.65 -18.34 -20.56
N ILE A 70 12.32 -17.07 -20.35
CA ILE A 70 12.09 -16.51 -19.01
C ILE A 70 10.59 -16.31 -18.82
N TYR A 71 10.02 -16.92 -17.79
CA TYR A 71 8.63 -16.73 -17.37
C TYR A 71 8.60 -15.70 -16.24
N PHE A 72 8.01 -14.53 -16.47
CA PHE A 72 7.83 -13.55 -15.39
C PHE A 72 6.55 -13.79 -14.61
N LEU A 73 6.71 -13.98 -13.30
CA LEU A 73 5.65 -14.15 -12.32
C LEU A 73 5.84 -13.09 -11.22
N PHE A 74 4.76 -12.39 -10.83
CA PHE A 74 4.84 -11.30 -9.84
C PHE A 74 4.80 -11.75 -8.38
N SER A 75 5.13 -13.01 -8.10
CA SER A 75 5.17 -13.58 -6.75
C SER A 75 6.29 -14.61 -6.62
N ARG A 76 7.05 -14.52 -5.52
CA ARG A 76 8.15 -15.45 -5.19
C ARG A 76 7.65 -16.89 -5.05
N ALA A 77 6.64 -17.09 -4.20
CA ALA A 77 5.96 -18.38 -4.06
C ALA A 77 5.38 -18.87 -5.39
N GLY A 78 4.93 -17.95 -6.25
CA GLY A 78 4.48 -18.27 -7.61
C GLY A 78 5.57 -18.87 -8.49
N CYS A 79 6.82 -18.41 -8.37
CA CYS A 79 7.98 -18.98 -9.06
C CYS A 79 8.29 -20.39 -8.57
N ASP A 80 8.37 -20.59 -7.25
CA ASP A 80 8.65 -21.90 -6.65
C ASP A 80 7.56 -22.92 -7.02
N ASP A 81 6.29 -22.51 -6.91
CA ASP A 81 5.15 -23.33 -7.30
C ASP A 81 5.18 -23.70 -8.80
N ALA A 82 5.65 -22.79 -9.66
CA ALA A 82 5.74 -23.06 -11.08
C ALA A 82 6.80 -24.13 -11.40
N VAL A 83 7.95 -24.10 -10.72
CA VAL A 83 8.98 -25.15 -10.81
C VAL A 83 8.39 -26.48 -10.34
N LYS A 84 7.76 -26.53 -9.16
CA LYS A 84 7.11 -27.72 -8.60
C LYS A 84 6.07 -28.31 -9.55
N GLN A 85 5.22 -27.47 -10.14
CA GLN A 85 4.22 -27.92 -11.12
C GLN A 85 4.85 -28.55 -12.35
N CYS A 86 5.94 -27.98 -12.88
CA CYS A 86 6.64 -28.54 -14.03
C CYS A 86 7.35 -29.85 -13.69
N MET A 87 7.96 -29.95 -12.51
CA MET A 87 8.56 -31.21 -12.02
C MET A 87 7.51 -32.31 -11.86
N ASN A 88 6.35 -31.99 -11.27
CA ASN A 88 5.25 -32.93 -11.08
C ASN A 88 4.61 -33.36 -12.42
N ALA A 89 4.62 -32.50 -13.43
CA ALA A 89 4.22 -32.83 -14.79
C ALA A 89 5.23 -33.72 -15.53
N GLY A 90 6.39 -34.01 -14.94
CA GLY A 90 7.42 -34.88 -15.51
C GLY A 90 8.30 -34.21 -16.57
N LEU A 91 8.31 -32.87 -16.63
CA LEU A 91 9.08 -32.12 -17.61
C LEU A 91 10.59 -32.36 -17.45
N LYS A 92 11.27 -32.69 -18.55
CA LYS A 92 12.72 -32.88 -18.63
C LYS A 92 13.26 -32.23 -19.89
N LEU A 93 14.02 -31.14 -19.75
CA LEU A 93 14.52 -30.33 -20.86
C LEU A 93 16.03 -30.49 -21.11
N THR A 94 16.66 -31.41 -20.37
CA THR A 94 18.11 -31.63 -20.35
C THR A 94 18.48 -33.05 -20.78
N SER A 95 19.64 -33.17 -21.40
CA SER A 95 20.28 -34.44 -21.71
C SER A 95 20.97 -35.06 -20.48
N GLN A 96 21.45 -36.30 -20.62
CA GLN A 96 22.25 -36.93 -19.55
C GLN A 96 23.59 -36.21 -19.32
N SER A 97 24.24 -35.71 -20.36
CA SER A 97 25.53 -34.99 -20.22
C SER A 97 25.33 -33.63 -19.57
N GLU A 98 24.29 -32.88 -19.97
CA GLU A 98 23.95 -31.60 -19.36
C GLU A 98 23.65 -31.76 -17.86
N ARG A 99 22.96 -32.82 -17.46
CA ARG A 99 22.70 -33.13 -16.05
C ARG A 99 23.96 -33.33 -15.23
N VAL A 100 24.95 -34.02 -15.77
CA VAL A 100 26.24 -34.23 -15.08
C VAL A 100 26.96 -32.90 -14.87
N THR A 101 27.00 -32.05 -15.91
CA THR A 101 27.61 -30.71 -15.83
C THR A 101 26.88 -29.81 -14.82
N ILE A 102 25.55 -29.78 -14.85
CA ILE A 102 24.72 -28.99 -13.92
C ILE A 102 24.98 -29.42 -12.48
N ARG A 103 24.98 -30.73 -12.20
CA ARG A 103 25.23 -31.26 -10.86
C ARG A 103 26.64 -30.91 -10.37
N ALA A 104 27.65 -31.02 -11.23
CA ALA A 104 29.02 -30.68 -10.87
C ALA A 104 29.16 -29.20 -10.48
N ALA A 105 28.60 -28.29 -11.29
CA ALA A 105 28.60 -26.86 -11.02
C ALA A 105 27.86 -26.50 -9.71
N ALA A 106 26.69 -27.11 -9.48
CA ALA A 106 25.95 -26.91 -8.24
C ALA A 106 26.72 -27.39 -7.01
N LEU A 107 27.35 -28.57 -7.07
CA LEU A 107 28.16 -29.11 -5.98
C LEU A 107 29.39 -28.25 -5.70
N GLU A 108 30.11 -27.82 -6.73
CA GLU A 108 31.29 -26.95 -6.61
C GLU A 108 30.94 -25.62 -5.95
N ALA A 109 29.87 -24.97 -6.40
CA ALA A 109 29.41 -23.71 -5.83
C ALA A 109 29.00 -23.85 -4.36
N THR A 110 28.38 -24.98 -3.98
CA THR A 110 27.87 -25.18 -2.61
C THR A 110 28.80 -25.95 -1.68
N GLN A 111 30.02 -26.32 -2.10
CA GLN A 111 30.90 -27.22 -1.34
C GLN A 111 31.26 -26.72 0.06
N ASN A 112 31.26 -25.39 0.25
CA ASN A 112 31.62 -24.76 1.51
C ASN A 112 30.44 -24.54 2.45
N LEU A 113 29.19 -24.75 1.99
CA LEU A 113 28.02 -24.56 2.83
C LEU A 113 27.84 -25.76 3.79
N PRO A 114 27.52 -25.52 5.08
CA PRO A 114 27.23 -26.59 6.01
C PRO A 114 26.06 -27.47 5.53
N PRO A 115 26.13 -28.80 5.66
CA PRO A 115 25.05 -29.69 5.21
C PRO A 115 23.68 -29.39 5.84
N GLY A 116 23.66 -28.95 7.11
CA GLY A 116 22.44 -28.55 7.79
C GLY A 116 21.80 -27.28 7.21
N ASP A 117 22.62 -26.34 6.72
CA ASP A 117 22.14 -25.13 6.05
C ASP A 117 21.62 -25.48 4.65
N LEU A 118 22.30 -26.37 3.90
CA LEU A 118 21.83 -26.85 2.60
C LEU A 118 20.48 -27.56 2.68
N ALA A 119 20.27 -28.37 3.72
CA ALA A 119 18.98 -29.00 3.97
C ALA A 119 17.88 -27.95 4.23
N ALA A 120 18.17 -26.92 5.04
CA ALA A 120 17.25 -25.82 5.32
C ALA A 120 16.92 -24.96 4.09
N LEU A 121 17.85 -24.89 3.14
CA LEU A 121 17.70 -24.18 1.88
C LEU A 121 16.92 -24.97 0.81
N GLY A 122 16.51 -26.21 1.09
CA GLY A 122 15.83 -27.05 0.11
C GLY A 122 16.74 -27.46 -1.07
N TYR A 123 18.05 -27.63 -0.82
CA TYR A 123 19.06 -27.89 -1.85
C TYR A 123 18.69 -29.05 -2.79
N GLU A 124 18.17 -30.16 -2.27
CA GLU A 124 17.81 -31.33 -3.08
C GLU A 124 16.69 -31.03 -4.07
N GLU A 125 15.68 -30.25 -3.66
CA GLU A 125 14.59 -29.85 -4.55
C GLU A 125 15.08 -28.87 -5.62
N TRP A 126 15.91 -27.92 -5.21
CA TRP A 126 16.55 -26.97 -6.12
C TRP A 126 17.42 -27.67 -7.16
N LEU A 127 18.30 -28.59 -6.74
CA LEU A 127 19.16 -29.39 -7.61
C LEU A 127 18.33 -30.25 -8.58
N ALA A 128 17.25 -30.89 -8.09
CA ALA A 128 16.36 -31.68 -8.92
C ALA A 128 15.67 -30.85 -10.02
N GLY A 129 15.34 -29.58 -9.73
CA GLY A 129 14.85 -28.62 -10.72
C GLY A 129 15.93 -28.29 -11.76
N LEU A 130 17.12 -27.88 -11.30
CA LEU A 130 18.25 -27.56 -12.17
C LEU A 130 18.57 -28.69 -13.14
N GLU A 131 18.65 -29.92 -12.65
CA GLU A 131 18.92 -31.10 -13.47
C GLU A 131 17.85 -31.35 -14.54
N ARG A 132 16.62 -30.84 -14.38
CA ARG A 132 15.57 -30.91 -15.42
C ARG A 132 15.61 -29.73 -16.40
N GLY A 133 16.52 -28.79 -16.20
CA GLY A 133 16.67 -27.57 -17.01
C GLY A 133 15.70 -26.46 -16.63
N ILE A 134 15.13 -26.50 -15.42
CA ILE A 134 14.17 -25.52 -14.92
C ILE A 134 14.59 -24.95 -13.58
N SER A 135 14.37 -23.66 -13.32
CA SER A 135 14.63 -23.08 -12.01
C SER A 135 13.76 -21.88 -11.71
N ALA A 136 13.65 -21.52 -10.43
CA ALA A 136 13.11 -20.25 -9.99
C ALA A 136 14.24 -19.21 -9.90
N HIS A 137 13.91 -17.93 -10.04
CA HIS A 137 14.83 -16.81 -9.81
C HIS A 137 14.09 -15.64 -9.15
N HIS A 138 14.33 -15.41 -7.87
CA HIS A 138 13.76 -14.29 -7.14
C HIS A 138 14.62 -13.94 -5.92
N ALA A 139 14.38 -12.75 -5.36
CA ALA A 139 15.10 -12.24 -4.19
C ALA A 139 14.95 -13.08 -2.90
N GLY A 140 14.06 -14.08 -2.90
CA GLY A 140 13.89 -15.00 -1.77
C GLY A 140 14.87 -16.17 -1.77
N LEU A 141 15.54 -16.43 -2.91
CA LEU A 141 16.62 -17.40 -3.02
C LEU A 141 17.92 -16.84 -2.42
N LEU A 142 18.78 -17.73 -1.95
CA LEU A 142 20.13 -17.38 -1.53
C LEU A 142 20.91 -16.74 -2.70
N PRO A 143 21.72 -15.68 -2.50
CA PRO A 143 22.50 -15.07 -3.58
C PRO A 143 23.35 -16.07 -4.39
N LEU A 144 24.05 -16.96 -3.70
CA LEU A 144 24.78 -18.06 -4.33
C LEU A 144 23.91 -18.93 -5.25
N PHE A 145 22.68 -19.25 -4.86
CA PHE A 145 21.78 -20.05 -5.71
C PHE A 145 21.33 -19.26 -6.95
N LYS A 146 21.14 -17.94 -6.82
CA LYS A 146 20.82 -17.07 -7.96
C LYS A 146 21.99 -17.03 -8.95
N GLU A 147 23.22 -16.87 -8.47
CA GLU A 147 24.43 -16.88 -9.31
C GLU A 147 24.58 -18.18 -10.08
N VAL A 148 24.40 -19.33 -9.42
CA VAL A 148 24.42 -20.64 -10.11
C VAL A 148 23.31 -20.73 -11.18
N VAL A 149 22.10 -20.25 -10.89
CA VAL A 149 21.02 -20.20 -11.89
C VAL A 149 21.39 -19.28 -13.06
N GLU A 150 22.02 -18.15 -12.78
CA GLU A 150 22.44 -17.18 -13.80
C GLU A 150 23.51 -17.77 -14.73
N ASP A 151 24.55 -18.37 -14.16
CA ASP A 151 25.63 -19.00 -14.90
C ASP A 151 25.13 -20.17 -15.76
N LEU A 152 24.32 -21.07 -15.19
CA LEU A 152 23.77 -22.20 -15.91
C LEU A 152 22.79 -21.75 -17.02
N PHE A 153 22.08 -20.64 -16.84
CA PHE A 153 21.22 -20.09 -17.89
C PHE A 153 22.03 -19.46 -19.03
N GLN A 154 23.09 -18.72 -18.72
CA GLN A 154 23.99 -18.13 -19.72
C GLN A 154 24.73 -19.20 -20.54
N GLN A 155 25.11 -20.31 -19.91
CA GLN A 155 25.69 -21.49 -20.59
C GLN A 155 24.65 -22.26 -21.42
N GLY A 156 23.37 -21.89 -21.35
CA GLY A 156 22.27 -22.54 -22.06
C GLY A 156 21.90 -23.90 -21.48
N LEU A 157 22.34 -24.25 -20.28
CA LEU A 157 22.01 -25.50 -19.58
C LEU A 157 20.60 -25.44 -18.98
N LEU A 158 20.21 -24.30 -18.44
CA LEU A 158 18.82 -24.04 -18.04
C LEU A 158 18.00 -23.53 -19.23
N LYS A 159 16.88 -24.19 -19.50
CA LYS A 159 16.03 -23.88 -20.65
C LYS A 159 14.84 -23.00 -20.26
N VAL A 160 14.37 -23.08 -19.01
CA VAL A 160 13.28 -22.25 -18.50
C VAL A 160 13.61 -21.72 -17.11
N VAL A 161 13.45 -20.42 -16.90
CA VAL A 161 13.57 -19.78 -15.58
C VAL A 161 12.28 -19.04 -15.25
N PHE A 162 11.71 -19.32 -14.07
CA PHE A 162 10.57 -18.61 -13.52
C PHE A 162 11.06 -17.48 -12.62
N ALA A 163 10.92 -16.24 -13.07
CA ALA A 163 11.54 -15.09 -12.45
C ALA A 163 10.54 -14.05 -11.95
N THR A 164 10.90 -13.34 -10.88
CA THR A 164 10.23 -12.08 -10.52
C THR A 164 10.75 -10.91 -11.35
N GLU A 165 10.01 -9.80 -11.37
CA GLU A 165 10.34 -8.58 -12.11
C GLU A 165 11.77 -8.06 -11.86
N THR A 166 12.31 -8.27 -10.65
CA THR A 166 13.67 -7.87 -10.26
C THR A 166 14.77 -8.37 -11.20
N LEU A 167 14.56 -9.52 -11.85
CA LEU A 167 15.53 -10.05 -12.82
C LEU A 167 15.71 -9.12 -14.02
N ALA A 168 14.67 -8.38 -14.40
CA ALA A 168 14.72 -7.47 -15.54
C ALA A 168 15.56 -6.21 -15.29
N LEU A 169 16.01 -5.95 -14.06
CA LEU A 169 16.63 -4.66 -13.67
C LEU A 169 18.15 -4.66 -13.49
N GLY A 170 18.88 -5.77 -13.69
CA GLY A 170 20.32 -5.72 -13.35
C GLY A 170 21.23 -6.85 -13.81
N ILE A 171 20.75 -7.84 -14.57
CA ILE A 171 21.55 -9.04 -14.86
C ILE A 171 21.57 -9.33 -16.36
N ASN A 172 22.72 -9.75 -16.90
CA ASN A 172 22.87 -10.11 -18.31
C ASN A 172 22.38 -11.55 -18.58
N MET A 173 21.08 -11.80 -18.44
CA MET A 173 20.45 -13.07 -18.85
C MET A 173 19.46 -12.88 -20.02
N PRO A 174 19.95 -12.70 -21.26
CA PRO A 174 19.06 -12.61 -22.41
C PRO A 174 18.48 -13.99 -22.75
N ALA A 175 17.18 -14.05 -23.01
CA ALA A 175 16.46 -15.26 -23.39
C ALA A 175 16.01 -15.16 -24.85
N ARG A 176 15.73 -16.29 -25.50
CA ARG A 176 15.15 -16.26 -26.85
C ARG A 176 13.70 -15.78 -26.81
N SER A 177 12.97 -16.18 -25.76
CA SER A 177 11.61 -15.73 -25.51
C SER A 177 11.39 -15.31 -24.05
N VAL A 178 10.43 -14.41 -23.86
CA VAL A 178 9.92 -14.01 -22.54
C VAL A 178 8.43 -14.34 -22.50
N VAL A 179 7.97 -14.90 -21.39
CA VAL A 179 6.58 -15.28 -21.17
C VAL A 179 5.98 -14.49 -20.00
N LEU A 180 4.83 -13.86 -20.22
CA LEU A 180 4.06 -13.15 -19.20
C LEU A 180 2.75 -13.89 -18.94
N GLU A 181 2.50 -14.32 -17.70
CA GLU A 181 1.25 -15.01 -17.37
C GLU A 181 0.10 -14.06 -17.02
N LYS A 182 0.44 -12.94 -16.39
CA LYS A 182 -0.49 -11.91 -15.96
C LYS A 182 0.07 -10.55 -16.38
N LEU A 183 -0.81 -9.56 -16.47
CA LEU A 183 -0.46 -8.16 -16.74
C LEU A 183 -0.76 -7.25 -15.55
N VAL A 184 -0.98 -7.85 -14.39
CA VAL A 184 -1.37 -7.18 -13.15
C VAL A 184 -0.43 -7.66 -12.05
N LYS A 185 0.12 -6.72 -11.28
CA LYS A 185 1.02 -6.99 -10.15
C LYS A 185 0.50 -6.38 -8.86
N TRP A 186 0.98 -6.88 -7.73
CA TRP A 186 0.73 -6.29 -6.41
C TRP A 186 1.82 -5.26 -6.12
N ASN A 187 1.44 -4.03 -5.77
CA ASN A 187 2.41 -2.97 -5.44
C ASN A 187 2.65 -2.78 -3.93
N GLY A 188 2.11 -3.66 -3.09
CA GLY A 188 2.13 -3.52 -1.63
C GLY A 188 0.74 -3.26 -1.04
N GLU A 189 -0.09 -2.51 -1.77
CA GLU A 189 -1.42 -2.08 -1.29
C GLU A 189 -2.57 -2.59 -2.16
N MET A 190 -2.37 -2.64 -3.48
CA MET A 190 -3.40 -3.00 -4.43
C MET A 190 -2.84 -3.69 -5.67
N HIS A 191 -3.71 -4.41 -6.37
CA HIS A 191 -3.40 -4.95 -7.68
C HIS A 191 -3.47 -3.84 -8.74
N VAL A 192 -2.32 -3.55 -9.36
CA VAL A 192 -2.16 -2.53 -10.40
C VAL A 192 -1.76 -3.17 -11.73
N ASN A 193 -2.23 -2.59 -12.84
CA ASN A 193 -1.80 -3.00 -14.17
C ASN A 193 -0.32 -2.63 -14.38
N LEU A 194 0.38 -3.45 -15.16
CA LEU A 194 1.74 -3.11 -15.60
C LEU A 194 1.74 -1.81 -16.40
N THR A 195 2.76 -0.99 -16.17
CA THR A 195 3.02 0.19 -16.99
C THR A 195 3.72 -0.20 -18.30
N PRO A 196 3.65 0.65 -19.36
CA PRO A 196 4.39 0.40 -20.60
C PRO A 196 5.91 0.28 -20.40
N GLY A 197 6.47 1.03 -19.45
CA GLY A 197 7.90 0.96 -19.11
C GLY A 197 8.28 -0.40 -18.54
N GLU A 198 7.50 -0.91 -17.57
CA GLU A 198 7.71 -2.24 -16.99
C GLU A 198 7.51 -3.34 -18.03
N TYR A 199 6.46 -3.26 -18.85
CA TYR A 199 6.23 -4.20 -19.94
C TYR A 199 7.45 -4.26 -20.88
N THR A 200 7.95 -3.10 -21.32
CA THR A 200 9.12 -3.00 -22.19
C THR A 200 10.39 -3.54 -21.54
N GLN A 201 10.60 -3.31 -20.24
CA GLN A 201 11.74 -3.86 -19.50
C GLN A 201 11.70 -5.38 -19.43
N LEU A 202 10.52 -5.96 -19.18
CA LEU A 202 10.34 -7.41 -19.11
C LEU A 202 10.53 -8.04 -20.50
N THR A 203 9.81 -7.57 -21.52
CA THR A 203 9.88 -8.15 -22.87
C THR A 203 11.19 -7.85 -23.57
N GLY A 204 11.89 -6.78 -23.19
CA GLY A 204 13.23 -6.44 -23.70
C GLY A 204 14.32 -7.44 -23.33
N ARG A 205 14.03 -8.42 -22.45
CA ARG A 205 14.90 -9.58 -22.19
C ARG A 205 14.80 -10.66 -23.26
N ALA A 206 13.84 -10.58 -24.17
CA ALA A 206 13.73 -11.49 -25.30
C ALA A 206 14.63 -11.05 -26.47
N GLY A 207 15.29 -12.01 -27.10
CA GLY A 207 16.24 -11.81 -28.19
C GLY A 207 17.67 -11.69 -27.68
N ARG A 208 18.51 -12.69 -27.98
CA ARG A 208 19.93 -12.70 -27.65
C ARG A 208 20.74 -12.02 -28.76
N ARG A 209 21.47 -10.97 -28.39
CA ARG A 209 22.32 -10.20 -29.33
C ARG A 209 23.32 -11.13 -30.02
N GLY A 210 23.36 -11.08 -31.35
CA GLY A 210 24.29 -11.88 -32.16
C GLY A 210 23.90 -13.35 -32.34
N ILE A 211 22.79 -13.81 -31.74
CA ILE A 211 22.32 -15.20 -31.83
C ILE A 211 20.92 -15.27 -32.43
N ASP A 212 19.98 -14.48 -31.91
CA ASP A 212 18.59 -14.49 -32.35
C ASP A 212 18.33 -13.35 -33.36
N ILE A 213 17.60 -13.67 -34.43
CA ILE A 213 17.14 -12.67 -35.43
C ILE A 213 16.04 -11.79 -34.83
N GLU A 214 15.17 -12.38 -34.01
CA GLU A 214 14.03 -11.73 -33.40
C GLU A 214 13.82 -12.24 -31.96
N GLY A 215 13.42 -11.34 -31.07
CA GLY A 215 13.02 -11.66 -29.70
C GLY A 215 11.51 -11.88 -29.60
N HIS A 216 11.08 -12.87 -28.84
CA HIS A 216 9.67 -13.24 -28.73
C HIS A 216 9.07 -12.90 -27.36
N GLY A 217 8.13 -11.96 -27.31
CA GLY A 217 7.27 -11.71 -26.14
C GLY A 217 5.98 -12.52 -26.24
N VAL A 218 5.72 -13.41 -25.29
CA VAL A 218 4.56 -14.31 -25.29
C VAL A 218 3.69 -14.05 -24.07
N VAL A 219 2.47 -13.57 -24.26
CA VAL A 219 1.49 -13.43 -23.16
C VAL A 219 0.59 -14.67 -23.11
N LEU A 220 0.47 -15.31 -21.95
CA LEU A 220 -0.46 -16.43 -21.75
C LEU A 220 -1.88 -15.91 -21.52
N TRP A 221 -2.84 -16.58 -22.15
CA TRP A 221 -4.24 -16.28 -21.97
C TRP A 221 -4.69 -16.59 -20.55
N HIS A 222 -5.35 -15.62 -19.92
CA HIS A 222 -6.02 -15.79 -18.64
C HIS A 222 -7.38 -15.11 -18.68
N PRO A 223 -8.35 -15.57 -17.87
CA PRO A 223 -9.67 -14.95 -17.82
C PRO A 223 -9.54 -13.46 -17.45
N GLY A 224 -10.21 -12.59 -18.22
CA GLY A 224 -10.17 -11.14 -18.01
C GLY A 224 -9.04 -10.40 -18.73
N LEU A 225 -8.20 -11.08 -19.51
CA LEU A 225 -7.23 -10.43 -20.39
C LEU A 225 -7.96 -9.62 -21.49
N ASP A 226 -7.65 -8.33 -21.61
CA ASP A 226 -8.11 -7.49 -22.72
C ASP A 226 -6.98 -7.33 -23.77
N PRO A 227 -7.12 -7.94 -24.97
CA PRO A 227 -6.15 -7.79 -26.05
C PRO A 227 -5.88 -6.35 -26.48
N ARG A 228 -6.86 -5.43 -26.35
CA ARG A 228 -6.68 -4.02 -26.72
C ARG A 228 -5.83 -3.27 -25.70
N ALA A 229 -6.06 -3.51 -24.41
CA ALA A 229 -5.20 -2.97 -23.36
C ALA A 229 -3.75 -3.47 -23.51
N LEU A 230 -3.57 -4.77 -23.80
CA LEU A 230 -2.25 -5.34 -24.09
C LEU A 230 -1.58 -4.69 -25.31
N ALA A 231 -2.31 -4.47 -26.39
CA ALA A 231 -1.81 -3.76 -27.56
C ALA A 231 -1.35 -2.34 -27.22
N GLY A 232 -2.13 -1.61 -26.40
CA GLY A 232 -1.75 -0.28 -25.92
C GLY A 232 -0.46 -0.27 -25.08
N LEU A 233 -0.25 -1.29 -24.24
CA LEU A 233 1.01 -1.46 -23.50
C LEU A 233 2.19 -1.69 -24.45
N ALA A 234 2.02 -2.57 -25.45
CA ALA A 234 3.06 -2.92 -26.40
C ALA A 234 3.41 -1.78 -27.39
N SER A 235 2.45 -0.93 -27.74
CA SER A 235 2.67 0.18 -28.69
C SER A 235 3.27 1.44 -28.06
N THR A 236 3.20 1.60 -26.73
CA THR A 236 3.62 2.83 -26.05
C THR A 236 5.13 2.87 -25.85
N ARG A 237 5.83 3.75 -26.61
CA ARG A 237 7.31 3.83 -26.61
C ARG A 237 7.91 4.87 -25.66
N THR A 238 7.12 5.82 -25.15
CA THR A 238 7.62 6.89 -24.28
C THR A 238 6.89 6.89 -22.95
N TYR A 239 7.66 6.88 -21.86
CA TYR A 239 7.14 6.93 -20.49
C TYR A 239 7.99 7.91 -19.67
N PRO A 240 7.36 8.85 -18.92
CA PRO A 240 8.11 9.86 -18.18
C PRO A 240 8.78 9.24 -16.95
N LEU A 241 10.11 9.44 -16.83
CA LEU A 241 10.82 9.17 -15.58
C LEU A 241 10.27 10.12 -14.51
N LYS A 242 9.94 9.63 -13.31
CA LYS A 242 9.52 10.48 -12.17
C LYS A 242 10.57 10.41 -11.08
N SER A 243 10.95 11.56 -10.54
CA SER A 243 11.86 11.62 -9.39
C SER A 243 11.16 11.23 -8.11
N SER A 244 11.80 10.38 -7.31
CA SER A 244 11.36 10.00 -5.96
C SER A 244 12.20 10.66 -4.87
N PHE A 245 13.03 11.64 -5.24
CA PHE A 245 13.97 12.30 -4.34
C PHE A 245 13.26 13.07 -3.23
N GLN A 246 13.67 12.82 -1.99
CA GLN A 246 13.23 13.55 -0.79
C GLN A 246 14.42 13.76 0.16
N PRO A 247 14.49 14.91 0.86
CA PRO A 247 15.54 15.13 1.87
C PRO A 247 15.40 14.17 3.06
N SER A 248 16.47 13.46 3.40
CA SER A 248 16.61 12.67 4.63
C SER A 248 17.38 13.42 5.71
N TYR A 249 17.32 12.94 6.96
CA TYR A 249 18.01 13.55 8.10
C TYR A 249 19.54 13.48 7.96
N ASN A 250 20.11 12.32 7.65
CA ASN A 250 21.54 12.15 7.40
C ASN A 250 22.03 13.08 6.28
N MET A 251 21.27 13.17 5.18
CA MET A 251 21.61 14.05 4.07
C MET A 251 21.61 15.51 4.53
N ALA A 252 20.60 15.95 5.28
CA ALA A 252 20.50 17.31 5.77
C ALA A 252 21.69 17.68 6.67
N VAL A 253 22.05 16.84 7.65
CA VAL A 253 23.23 17.11 8.49
C VAL A 253 24.53 17.12 7.68
N ASN A 254 24.68 16.23 6.69
CA ASN A 254 25.86 16.20 5.82
C ASN A 254 25.99 17.47 4.97
N LEU A 255 24.89 17.95 4.38
CA LEU A 255 24.87 19.17 3.58
C LEU A 255 25.14 20.40 4.44
N VAL A 256 24.43 20.56 5.55
CA VAL A 256 24.62 21.70 6.47
C VAL A 256 26.06 21.74 7.00
N SER A 257 26.64 20.59 7.33
CA SER A 257 28.03 20.49 7.82
C SER A 257 29.06 20.92 6.77
N ARG A 258 28.87 20.56 5.49
CA ARG A 258 29.86 20.80 4.43
C ARG A 258 29.75 22.17 3.77
N ILE A 259 28.54 22.62 3.51
CA ILE A 259 28.28 23.81 2.66
C ILE A 259 27.35 24.84 3.32
N GLY A 260 26.78 24.53 4.49
CA GLY A 260 25.86 25.40 5.21
C GLY A 260 24.42 25.35 4.68
N HIS A 261 23.48 25.82 5.51
CA HIS A 261 22.04 25.72 5.25
C HIS A 261 21.59 26.39 3.94
N HIS A 262 22.02 27.63 3.68
CA HIS A 262 21.57 28.39 2.51
C HIS A 262 22.00 27.73 1.20
N ALA A 263 23.29 27.40 1.07
CA ALA A 263 23.81 26.74 -0.13
C ALA A 263 23.23 25.33 -0.30
N ALA A 264 23.00 24.59 0.78
CA ALA A 264 22.33 23.30 0.74
C ALA A 264 20.92 23.40 0.18
N ARG A 265 20.16 24.40 0.63
CA ARG A 265 18.82 24.68 0.13
C ARG A 265 18.83 24.99 -1.38
N GLU A 266 19.70 25.89 -1.84
CA GLU A 266 19.80 26.25 -3.26
C GLU A 266 20.12 25.04 -4.14
N ILE A 267 21.04 24.17 -3.69
CA ILE A 267 21.38 22.94 -4.42
C ILE A 267 20.16 22.02 -4.56
N LEU A 268 19.37 21.85 -3.51
CA LEU A 268 18.17 21.01 -3.55
C LEU A 268 17.08 21.59 -4.45
N GLU A 269 16.99 22.92 -4.57
CA GLU A 269 16.12 23.61 -5.51
C GLU A 269 16.56 23.43 -6.98
N THR A 270 17.81 23.03 -7.24
CA THR A 270 18.26 22.63 -8.59
C THR A 270 18.07 21.13 -8.90
N SER A 271 17.46 20.36 -7.99
CA SER A 271 17.29 18.91 -8.16
C SER A 271 16.33 18.53 -9.29
N PHE A 272 16.48 17.32 -9.84
CA PHE A 272 15.56 16.81 -10.88
C PHE A 272 14.10 16.75 -10.40
N ALA A 273 13.86 16.49 -9.12
CA ALA A 273 12.51 16.55 -8.55
C ALA A 273 11.94 17.98 -8.60
N GLN A 274 12.73 19.01 -8.31
CA GLN A 274 12.30 20.41 -8.43
C GLN A 274 12.07 20.79 -9.90
N PHE A 275 12.98 20.41 -10.81
CA PHE A 275 12.79 20.62 -12.25
C PHE A 275 11.46 20.05 -12.77
N GLN A 276 11.06 18.86 -12.30
CA GLN A 276 9.77 18.26 -12.67
C GLN A 276 8.58 18.99 -12.07
N ALA A 277 8.72 19.46 -10.83
CA ALA A 277 7.73 20.29 -10.17
C ALA A 277 7.52 21.58 -10.97
N ASP A 278 8.60 22.29 -11.33
CA ASP A 278 8.57 23.53 -12.11
C ASP A 278 8.01 23.32 -13.52
N ARG A 279 8.38 22.23 -14.20
CA ARG A 279 7.81 21.92 -15.52
C ARG A 279 6.30 21.65 -15.43
N SER A 280 5.83 21.01 -14.36
CA SER A 280 4.40 20.82 -14.15
C SER A 280 3.67 22.14 -13.87
N VAL A 281 4.36 23.12 -13.27
CA VAL A 281 3.85 24.49 -13.09
C VAL A 281 3.59 25.18 -14.43
N VAL A 282 4.41 24.97 -15.48
CA VAL A 282 4.13 25.56 -16.80
C VAL A 282 2.78 25.12 -17.38
N GLY A 283 2.43 23.84 -17.21
CA GLY A 283 1.13 23.31 -17.63
C GLY A 283 -0.03 23.86 -16.78
N LEU A 284 0.19 24.00 -15.48
CA LEU A 284 -0.77 24.62 -14.55
C LEU A 284 -0.96 26.10 -14.85
N ALA A 285 0.11 26.86 -15.10
CA ALA A 285 0.10 28.27 -15.46
C ALA A 285 -0.59 28.51 -16.82
N THR A 286 -0.39 27.62 -17.79
CA THR A 286 -1.12 27.67 -19.06
C THR A 286 -2.62 27.43 -18.85
N SER A 287 -2.98 26.51 -17.95
CA SER A 287 -4.38 26.25 -17.60
C SER A 287 -4.99 27.40 -16.82
N LEU A 288 -4.24 27.97 -15.87
CA LEU A 288 -4.61 29.16 -15.10
C LEU A 288 -4.96 30.31 -16.05
N ARG A 289 -4.07 30.63 -17.00
CA ARG A 289 -4.34 31.66 -18.01
C ARG A 289 -5.59 31.38 -18.82
N LYS A 290 -5.83 30.13 -19.24
CA LYS A 290 -7.07 29.76 -19.95
C LYS A 290 -8.31 29.98 -19.10
N HIS A 291 -8.26 29.70 -17.80
CA HIS A 291 -9.37 29.93 -16.88
C HIS A 291 -9.57 31.42 -16.59
N GLU A 292 -8.49 32.20 -16.46
CA GLU A 292 -8.52 33.67 -16.34
C GLU A 292 -9.14 34.33 -17.57
N ASP A 293 -8.71 33.94 -18.78
CA ASP A 293 -9.27 34.42 -20.04
C ASP A 293 -10.77 34.10 -20.15
N ALA A 294 -11.18 32.89 -19.74
CA ALA A 294 -12.59 32.48 -19.72
C ALA A 294 -13.41 33.22 -18.65
N LEU A 295 -12.79 33.55 -17.51
CA LEU A 295 -13.44 34.25 -16.41
C LEU A 295 -13.91 35.64 -16.83
N GLU A 296 -13.10 36.36 -17.62
CA GLU A 296 -13.47 37.66 -18.16
C GLU A 296 -14.68 37.55 -19.11
N GLY A 297 -14.68 36.57 -20.01
CA GLY A 297 -15.83 36.32 -20.89
C GLY A 297 -17.11 35.97 -20.14
N TYR A 298 -17.02 35.24 -19.02
CA TYR A 298 -18.18 34.98 -18.16
C TYR A 298 -18.65 36.24 -17.42
N ARG A 299 -17.72 37.11 -17.00
CA ARG A 299 -18.00 38.39 -16.33
C ARG A 299 -18.80 39.31 -17.24
N GLU A 300 -18.40 39.43 -18.51
CA GLU A 300 -19.15 40.18 -19.52
C GLU A 300 -20.54 39.59 -19.77
N ALA A 301 -20.63 38.27 -19.93
CA ALA A 301 -21.90 37.59 -20.23
C ALA A 301 -22.93 37.60 -19.08
N MET A 302 -22.49 37.85 -17.84
CA MET A 302 -23.38 37.95 -16.68
C MET A 302 -23.77 39.39 -16.30
N GLN A 303 -23.29 40.40 -17.03
CA GLN A 303 -23.63 41.80 -16.74
C GLN A 303 -25.14 42.02 -16.78
N CYS A 304 -25.67 42.64 -15.72
CA CYS A 304 -27.07 42.98 -15.63
C CYS A 304 -27.26 44.49 -15.74
N HIS A 305 -28.22 44.91 -16.55
CA HIS A 305 -28.61 46.31 -16.69
C HIS A 305 -29.13 46.95 -15.39
N LEU A 306 -29.51 46.15 -14.38
CA LEU A 306 -30.03 46.60 -13.09
C LEU A 306 -28.96 46.76 -12.00
N GLY A 307 -27.72 46.30 -12.21
CA GLY A 307 -26.65 46.41 -11.23
C GLY A 307 -25.67 45.23 -11.26
N ASP A 308 -24.88 45.11 -10.19
CA ASP A 308 -23.85 44.08 -10.07
C ASP A 308 -24.47 42.69 -9.88
N PHE A 309 -24.38 41.85 -10.91
CA PHE A 309 -24.88 40.48 -10.82
C PHE A 309 -23.90 39.53 -10.12
N GLU A 310 -22.61 39.87 -10.03
CA GLU A 310 -21.62 39.08 -9.29
C GLU A 310 -21.93 39.12 -7.80
N GLU A 311 -22.19 40.31 -7.25
CA GLU A 311 -22.60 40.48 -5.85
C GLU A 311 -23.88 39.69 -5.55
N TYR A 312 -24.89 39.81 -6.43
CA TYR A 312 -26.14 39.06 -6.30
C TYR A 312 -25.93 37.54 -6.29
N ALA A 313 -25.10 37.03 -7.19
CA ALA A 313 -24.79 35.61 -7.29
C ALA A 313 -24.00 35.10 -6.08
N GLN A 314 -23.06 35.90 -5.56
CA GLN A 314 -22.26 35.57 -4.39
C GLN A 314 -23.13 35.41 -3.14
N ILE A 315 -24.02 36.37 -2.86
CA ILE A 315 -24.94 36.30 -1.71
C ILE A 315 -25.85 35.06 -1.82
N ARG A 316 -26.30 34.71 -3.03
CA ARG A 316 -27.11 33.51 -3.30
C ARG A 316 -26.32 32.21 -3.07
N GLU A 317 -25.06 32.15 -3.49
CA GLU A 317 -24.20 30.98 -3.27
C GLU A 317 -23.87 30.79 -1.78
N ASP A 318 -23.59 31.87 -1.06
CA ASP A 318 -23.27 31.83 0.37
C ASP A 318 -24.47 31.41 1.21
N ALA A 319 -25.67 31.92 0.90
CA ALA A 319 -26.91 31.45 1.54
C ALA A 319 -27.15 29.96 1.31
N ASN A 320 -26.97 29.48 0.07
CA ASN A 320 -27.11 28.06 -0.27
C ASN A 320 -26.06 27.18 0.41
N ARG A 321 -24.82 27.67 0.53
CA ARG A 321 -23.72 26.96 1.19
C ARG A 321 -23.99 26.82 2.68
N ARG A 322 -24.34 27.92 3.35
CA ARG A 322 -24.69 27.93 4.77
C ARG A 322 -25.87 27.00 5.08
N GLU A 323 -26.91 26.98 4.24
CA GLU A 323 -28.05 26.07 4.40
C GLU A 323 -27.65 24.60 4.25
N LYS A 324 -26.73 24.28 3.32
CA LYS A 324 -26.18 22.92 3.18
C LYS A 324 -25.33 22.52 4.37
N ASP A 325 -24.51 23.43 4.89
CA ASP A 325 -23.64 23.18 6.05
C ASP A 325 -24.48 22.99 7.31
N LEU A 326 -25.47 23.84 7.57
CA LEU A 326 -26.44 23.67 8.65
C LEU A 326 -27.19 22.32 8.56
N THR A 327 -27.53 21.88 7.35
CA THR A 327 -28.17 20.58 7.13
C THR A 327 -27.23 19.42 7.45
N ARG A 328 -25.94 19.54 7.10
CA ARG A 328 -24.90 18.55 7.41
C ARG A 328 -24.57 18.52 8.89
N ASP A 329 -24.39 19.66 9.53
CA ASP A 329 -24.10 19.79 10.96
C ASP A 329 -25.27 19.23 11.78
N ALA A 330 -26.51 19.58 11.43
CA ALA A 330 -27.69 19.01 12.05
C ALA A 330 -27.81 17.49 11.81
N ALA A 331 -27.33 16.96 10.68
CA ALA A 331 -27.28 15.52 10.45
C ALA A 331 -26.17 14.84 11.28
N GLY A 332 -25.01 15.47 11.43
CA GLY A 332 -23.90 15.03 12.26
C GLY A 332 -24.28 14.98 13.74
N GLN A 333 -24.82 16.08 14.28
CA GLN A 333 -25.31 16.17 15.66
C GLN A 333 -26.42 15.14 15.94
N ARG A 334 -27.35 14.93 15.00
CA ARG A 334 -28.38 13.88 15.12
C ARG A 334 -27.77 12.48 15.18
N ARG A 335 -26.74 12.22 14.36
CA ARG A 335 -26.05 10.92 14.34
C ARG A 335 -25.28 10.66 15.63
N GLU A 336 -24.61 11.68 16.17
CA GLU A 336 -23.89 11.62 17.45
C GLU A 336 -24.85 11.42 18.65
N ALA A 337 -25.99 12.12 18.64
CA ALA A 337 -27.04 11.93 19.64
C ALA A 337 -27.71 10.55 19.53
N ALA A 338 -27.91 10.03 18.31
CA ALA A 338 -28.38 8.66 18.08
C ALA A 338 -27.36 7.61 18.55
N PHE A 339 -26.06 7.84 18.30
CA PHE A 339 -24.98 6.98 18.79
C PHE A 339 -24.97 6.92 20.32
N THR A 340 -25.04 8.08 20.99
CA THR A 340 -25.04 8.18 22.45
C THR A 340 -26.27 7.51 23.07
N SER A 341 -27.45 7.75 22.50
CA SER A 341 -28.71 7.19 23.01
C SER A 341 -28.80 5.66 22.84
N LEU A 342 -28.39 5.12 21.69
CA LEU A 342 -28.37 3.67 21.48
C LEU A 342 -27.40 2.95 22.43
N ARG A 343 -26.29 3.59 22.81
CA ARG A 343 -25.30 3.04 23.74
C ARG A 343 -25.80 2.97 25.19
N ALA A 344 -26.76 3.83 25.56
CA ALA A 344 -27.33 3.87 26.90
C ALA A 344 -28.34 2.73 27.17
N LEU A 345 -28.84 2.08 26.10
CA LEU A 345 -29.85 1.03 26.19
C LEU A 345 -29.31 -0.26 26.80
N ARG A 346 -30.14 -0.93 27.61
CA ARG A 346 -29.83 -2.19 28.27
C ARG A 346 -30.82 -3.29 27.87
N VAL A 347 -30.44 -4.54 28.14
CA VAL A 347 -31.32 -5.70 27.93
C VAL A 347 -32.65 -5.50 28.68
N GLY A 348 -33.76 -5.68 27.96
CA GLY A 348 -35.12 -5.53 28.46
C GLY A 348 -35.71 -4.12 28.32
N ASP A 349 -34.92 -3.12 27.91
CA ASP A 349 -35.44 -1.76 27.71
C ASP A 349 -36.34 -1.71 26.46
N ILE A 350 -37.44 -0.97 26.56
CA ILE A 350 -38.41 -0.74 25.49
C ILE A 350 -38.25 0.69 25.00
N PHE A 351 -38.09 0.87 23.69
CA PHE A 351 -38.06 2.19 23.07
C PHE A 351 -38.84 2.19 21.74
N ILE A 352 -39.12 3.37 21.20
CA ILE A 352 -39.81 3.52 19.91
C ILE A 352 -38.77 3.89 18.84
N ILE A 353 -38.82 3.21 17.69
CA ILE A 353 -38.05 3.62 16.52
C ILE A 353 -38.72 4.87 15.90
N PRO A 354 -38.05 6.03 15.88
CA PRO A 354 -38.66 7.27 15.40
C PRO A 354 -38.66 7.30 13.87
N GLY A 355 -39.86 7.30 13.27
CA GLY A 355 -40.10 7.56 11.85
C GLY A 355 -39.71 6.44 10.88
N GLY A 356 -40.23 6.53 9.64
CA GLY A 356 -39.97 5.57 8.55
C GLY A 356 -40.94 4.40 8.48
N ARG A 357 -40.80 3.51 7.48
CA ARG A 357 -41.65 2.32 7.26
C ARG A 357 -41.56 1.27 8.39
N ARG A 358 -40.68 1.49 9.38
CA ARG A 358 -40.31 0.53 10.43
C ARG A 358 -40.49 1.14 11.82
N SER A 359 -41.29 2.20 11.94
CA SER A 359 -41.61 2.84 13.21
C SER A 359 -42.45 1.92 14.09
N GLY A 360 -42.20 1.94 15.40
CA GLY A 360 -42.98 1.19 16.38
C GLY A 360 -42.17 0.82 17.63
N PRO A 361 -42.84 0.29 18.65
CA PRO A 361 -42.19 -0.14 19.89
C PRO A 361 -41.34 -1.39 19.66
N VAL A 362 -40.16 -1.40 20.26
CA VAL A 362 -39.21 -2.52 20.25
C VAL A 362 -38.63 -2.75 21.63
N VAL A 363 -38.27 -4.00 21.93
CA VAL A 363 -37.53 -4.37 23.16
C VAL A 363 -36.11 -4.79 22.82
N VAL A 364 -35.14 -4.34 23.60
CA VAL A 364 -33.72 -4.70 23.47
C VAL A 364 -33.46 -6.09 24.03
N LEU A 365 -32.96 -6.99 23.17
CA LEU A 365 -32.55 -8.35 23.52
C LEU A 365 -31.05 -8.42 23.87
N ASP A 366 -30.24 -7.67 23.14
CA ASP A 366 -28.79 -7.57 23.31
C ASP A 366 -28.37 -6.14 22.95
N PRO A 367 -27.74 -5.37 23.84
CA PRO A 367 -27.34 -3.98 23.57
C PRO A 367 -26.23 -3.89 22.51
N GLY A 368 -25.51 -4.98 22.23
CA GLY A 368 -24.55 -5.06 21.13
C GLY A 368 -23.42 -4.05 21.21
N SER A 369 -22.46 -4.29 22.11
CA SER A 369 -21.03 -3.95 21.97
C SER A 369 -20.29 -4.29 23.27
N SER A 370 -19.11 -4.91 23.15
CA SER A 370 -18.17 -5.14 24.27
C SER A 370 -17.01 -4.13 24.28
N ASN A 371 -16.81 -3.38 23.18
CA ASN A 371 -15.67 -2.50 22.95
C ASN A 371 -16.12 -1.03 22.83
N PRO A 372 -15.53 -0.08 23.60
CA PRO A 372 -15.93 1.33 23.59
C PRO A 372 -15.81 2.06 22.23
N ARG A 373 -15.02 1.54 21.27
CA ARG A 373 -14.80 2.15 19.95
C ARG A 373 -15.75 1.67 18.85
N ASP A 374 -16.51 0.61 19.07
CA ASP A 374 -17.38 0.02 18.04
C ASP A 374 -18.73 0.75 17.91
N GLU A 375 -19.29 0.75 16.70
CA GLU A 375 -20.65 1.26 16.45
C GLU A 375 -21.71 0.41 17.21
N PRO A 376 -22.57 1.01 18.05
CA PRO A 376 -23.56 0.26 18.81
C PRO A 376 -24.62 -0.34 17.87
N ARG A 377 -24.79 -1.67 17.93
CA ARG A 377 -25.73 -2.41 17.08
C ARG A 377 -26.67 -3.29 17.90
N PRO A 378 -27.58 -2.70 18.68
CA PRO A 378 -28.46 -3.45 19.55
C PRO A 378 -29.36 -4.37 18.74
N MET A 379 -29.50 -5.60 19.22
CA MET A 379 -30.48 -6.56 18.72
C MET A 379 -31.80 -6.34 19.45
N VAL A 380 -32.87 -6.13 18.70
CA VAL A 380 -34.20 -5.86 19.24
C VAL A 380 -35.25 -6.84 18.70
N LEU A 381 -36.35 -6.99 19.44
CA LEU A 381 -37.58 -7.65 19.00
C LEU A 381 -38.66 -6.59 18.76
N THR A 382 -39.27 -6.60 17.57
CA THR A 382 -40.41 -5.72 17.24
C THR A 382 -41.74 -6.33 17.70
N ALA A 383 -42.77 -5.48 17.83
CA ALA A 383 -44.16 -5.91 18.08
C ALA A 383 -44.69 -6.94 17.05
N ASP A 384 -44.17 -6.89 15.82
CA ASP A 384 -44.45 -7.83 14.73
C ASP A 384 -43.64 -9.14 14.79
N ARG A 385 -43.00 -9.42 15.94
CA ARG A 385 -42.26 -10.67 16.24
C ARG A 385 -40.98 -10.84 15.41
N GLN A 386 -40.42 -9.75 14.87
CA GLN A 386 -39.19 -9.78 14.08
C GLN A 386 -37.98 -9.42 14.96
N VAL A 387 -36.92 -10.24 14.89
CA VAL A 387 -35.65 -9.97 15.56
C VAL A 387 -34.66 -9.39 14.57
N ARG A 388 -34.01 -8.28 14.91
CA ARG A 388 -33.04 -7.61 14.04
C ARG A 388 -32.06 -6.75 14.83
N ARG A 389 -30.93 -6.41 14.20
CA ARG A 389 -30.02 -5.37 14.69
C ARG A 389 -30.42 -4.02 14.10
N ILE A 390 -30.32 -2.98 14.92
CA ILE A 390 -30.53 -1.58 14.51
C ILE A 390 -29.18 -0.88 14.44
N SER A 391 -28.98 -0.03 13.43
CA SER A 391 -27.79 0.81 13.29
C SER A 391 -28.10 2.28 13.55
N THR A 392 -27.04 3.09 13.75
CA THR A 392 -27.16 4.55 13.96
C THR A 392 -27.78 5.27 12.76
N VAL A 393 -27.71 4.69 11.57
CA VAL A 393 -28.26 5.25 10.32
C VAL A 393 -29.80 5.09 10.25
N GLU A 394 -30.35 4.10 10.95
CA GLU A 394 -31.80 3.82 10.94
C GLU A 394 -32.60 4.67 11.96
N ILE A 395 -31.91 5.32 12.90
CA ILE A 395 -32.51 6.14 13.96
C ILE A 395 -32.51 7.61 13.55
N THR A 396 -33.69 8.19 13.33
CA THR A 396 -33.82 9.57 12.83
C THR A 396 -33.86 10.65 13.91
N ALA A 397 -33.94 10.25 15.19
CA ALA A 397 -33.92 11.10 16.37
C ALA A 397 -33.42 10.29 17.60
N PRO A 398 -32.86 10.91 18.64
CA PRO A 398 -32.42 10.20 19.84
C PRO A 398 -33.54 9.36 20.45
N VAL A 399 -33.18 8.19 21.00
CA VAL A 399 -34.14 7.24 21.58
C VAL A 399 -33.94 7.11 23.08
N GLU A 400 -35.03 7.04 23.83
CA GLU A 400 -34.99 6.83 25.29
C GLU A 400 -35.77 5.56 25.66
N ALA A 401 -35.37 4.92 26.75
CA ALA A 401 -36.08 3.76 27.28
C ALA A 401 -37.39 4.22 27.93
N ILE A 402 -38.52 3.91 27.31
CA ILE A 402 -39.86 4.33 27.73
C ILE A 402 -40.40 3.39 28.82
N ALA A 403 -40.02 2.11 28.76
CA ALA A 403 -40.40 1.11 29.73
C ALA A 403 -39.35 0.01 29.79
N LYS A 404 -39.51 -0.93 30.72
CA LYS A 404 -38.65 -2.11 30.83
C LYS A 404 -39.48 -3.36 31.00
N ILE A 405 -39.17 -4.38 30.23
CA ILE A 405 -39.79 -5.70 30.33
C ILE A 405 -38.75 -6.73 30.77
N ARG A 406 -39.18 -7.63 31.66
CA ARG A 406 -38.32 -8.71 32.13
C ARG A 406 -38.27 -9.82 31.08
N ILE A 407 -37.10 -10.00 30.46
CA ILE A 407 -36.85 -11.12 29.54
C ILE A 407 -36.61 -12.41 30.36
N PRO A 408 -37.34 -13.51 30.12
CA PRO A 408 -37.14 -14.77 30.83
C PRO A 408 -35.71 -15.32 30.63
N LYS A 409 -35.14 -15.93 31.69
CA LYS A 409 -33.74 -16.43 31.70
C LYS A 409 -33.42 -17.51 30.63
N GLY A 410 -34.44 -18.13 30.02
CA GLY A 410 -34.30 -19.10 28.93
C GLY A 410 -34.83 -18.61 27.57
N PHE A 411 -34.99 -17.30 27.39
CA PHE A 411 -35.53 -16.74 26.14
C PHE A 411 -34.65 -17.07 24.93
N ASN A 412 -35.25 -17.67 23.90
CA ASN A 412 -34.56 -18.01 22.65
C ASN A 412 -35.19 -17.26 21.47
N ALA A 413 -34.42 -16.33 20.88
CA ALA A 413 -34.83 -15.53 19.73
C ALA A 413 -35.11 -16.34 18.44
N ARG A 414 -34.63 -17.59 18.34
CA ARG A 414 -34.92 -18.52 17.23
C ARG A 414 -36.25 -19.26 17.42
N ASN A 415 -36.78 -19.34 18.63
CA ASN A 415 -38.04 -20.03 18.92
C ASN A 415 -39.25 -19.12 18.62
N ALA A 416 -40.15 -19.60 17.74
CA ALA A 416 -41.33 -18.86 17.31
C ALA A 416 -42.39 -18.64 18.41
N GLN A 417 -42.46 -19.51 19.44
CA GLN A 417 -43.35 -19.33 20.58
C GLN A 417 -42.80 -18.26 21.53
N SER A 418 -41.52 -18.34 21.89
CA SER A 418 -40.87 -17.36 22.78
C SER A 418 -40.93 -15.93 22.20
N ARG A 419 -40.75 -15.76 20.88
CA ARG A 419 -40.95 -14.46 20.21
C ARG A 419 -42.39 -13.97 20.27
N ARG A 420 -43.37 -14.87 20.16
CA ARG A 420 -44.80 -14.51 20.22
C ARG A 420 -45.19 -14.00 21.58
N ASP A 421 -44.76 -14.68 22.64
CA ASP A 421 -45.09 -14.34 24.02
C ASP A 421 -44.50 -12.97 24.40
N LEU A 422 -43.19 -12.75 24.13
CA LEU A 422 -42.54 -11.47 24.43
C LEU A 422 -43.09 -10.31 23.58
N ALA A 423 -43.44 -10.55 22.30
CA ALA A 423 -44.06 -9.53 21.45
C ALA A 423 -45.52 -9.26 21.82
N ALA A 424 -46.22 -10.20 22.46
CA ALA A 424 -47.56 -9.97 23.02
C ALA A 424 -47.46 -9.08 24.26
N SER A 425 -46.55 -9.37 25.18
CA SER A 425 -46.29 -8.50 26.33
C SER A 425 -45.82 -7.10 25.91
N LEU A 426 -44.96 -7.00 24.89
CA LEU A 426 -44.55 -5.70 24.33
C LEU A 426 -45.76 -4.90 23.81
N ARG A 427 -46.69 -5.53 23.09
CA ARG A 427 -47.91 -4.86 22.58
C ARG A 427 -48.84 -4.43 23.69
N ASP A 428 -49.01 -5.24 24.72
CA ASP A 428 -49.84 -4.95 25.88
C ASP A 428 -49.31 -3.75 26.68
N LEU A 429 -48.00 -3.73 26.95
CA LEU A 429 -47.31 -2.63 27.65
C LEU A 429 -47.23 -1.33 26.84
N THR A 430 -47.42 -1.37 25.52
CA THR A 430 -47.28 -0.20 24.64
C THR A 430 -48.59 0.22 23.97
N ALA A 431 -49.71 -0.39 24.38
CA ALA A 431 -51.03 -0.15 23.80
C ALA A 431 -51.52 1.31 23.95
N ASP A 432 -51.14 1.97 25.05
CA ASP A 432 -51.58 3.35 25.37
C ASP A 432 -50.58 4.43 24.94
N LEU A 433 -49.45 4.07 24.32
CA LEU A 433 -48.42 5.03 23.91
C LEU A 433 -48.77 5.66 22.54
N SER A 434 -49.61 6.69 22.56
CA SER A 434 -49.89 7.53 21.39
C SER A 434 -48.62 8.19 20.85
N HIS A 435 -48.23 7.82 19.62
CA HIS A 435 -47.05 8.33 18.93
C HIS A 435 -47.28 9.79 18.48
N GLU A 436 -46.91 10.76 19.31
CA GLU A 436 -46.82 12.14 18.86
C GLU A 436 -45.71 12.28 17.83
N ARG A 437 -46.10 12.56 16.57
CA ARG A 437 -45.18 13.02 15.52
C ARG A 437 -44.60 14.35 15.96
N THR A 438 -43.42 14.34 16.57
CA THR A 438 -42.65 15.54 16.88
C THR A 438 -42.48 16.34 15.59
N ARG A 439 -43.17 17.48 15.50
CA ARG A 439 -43.06 18.40 14.37
C ARG A 439 -41.61 18.87 14.30
N ARG A 440 -40.96 18.58 13.17
CA ARG A 440 -39.61 19.06 12.84
C ARG A 440 -39.58 20.59 12.97
N LYS A 441 -38.72 21.13 13.84
CA LYS A 441 -38.24 22.51 13.66
C LYS A 441 -37.44 22.52 12.36
N SER A 442 -37.96 23.19 11.34
CA SER A 442 -37.23 23.38 10.08
C SER A 442 -35.98 24.21 10.35
N SER A 443 -34.88 23.83 9.71
CA SER A 443 -33.59 24.52 9.63
C SER A 443 -33.65 25.91 8.95
N GLY A 444 -34.81 26.58 8.99
CA GLY A 444 -35.09 27.84 8.31
C GLY A 444 -34.96 29.10 9.19
N ASP A 445 -34.66 28.95 10.49
CA ASP A 445 -34.59 30.06 11.45
C ASP A 445 -33.15 30.56 11.73
N ASP A 446 -32.16 30.12 10.94
CA ASP A 446 -30.81 30.66 11.07
C ASP A 446 -30.77 32.14 10.66
N ALA A 447 -30.35 33.00 11.60
CA ALA A 447 -30.41 34.45 11.45
C ALA A 447 -29.56 34.95 10.27
N GLU A 448 -28.41 34.31 9.99
CA GLU A 448 -27.53 34.67 8.89
C GLU A 448 -28.15 34.29 7.54
N VAL A 449 -28.76 33.10 7.43
CA VAL A 449 -29.48 32.69 6.21
C VAL A 449 -30.68 33.61 5.94
N LEU A 450 -31.40 34.02 6.98
CA LEU A 450 -32.52 34.96 6.86
C LEU A 450 -32.06 36.35 6.41
N GLU A 451 -30.95 36.84 6.93
CA GLU A 451 -30.32 38.11 6.54
C GLU A 451 -29.85 38.06 5.07
N MET A 452 -29.12 36.99 4.67
CA MET A 452 -28.69 36.82 3.29
C MET A 452 -29.88 36.74 2.33
N ARG A 453 -30.96 36.05 2.70
CA ARG A 453 -32.22 36.01 1.92
C ARG A 453 -32.88 37.39 1.83
N ALA A 454 -32.83 38.19 2.89
CA ALA A 454 -33.32 39.56 2.85
C ALA A 454 -32.47 40.42 1.90
N ARG A 455 -31.14 40.31 1.94
CA ARG A 455 -30.24 41.01 1.01
C ARG A 455 -30.50 40.62 -0.44
N ILE A 456 -30.71 39.32 -0.73
CA ILE A 456 -31.08 38.83 -2.07
C ILE A 456 -32.37 39.51 -2.57
N ARG A 457 -33.39 39.63 -1.73
CA ARG A 457 -34.68 40.24 -2.12
C ARG A 457 -34.59 41.75 -2.39
N HIS A 458 -33.73 42.46 -1.66
CA HIS A 458 -33.55 43.91 -1.82
C HIS A 458 -32.54 44.28 -2.92
N HIS A 459 -31.81 43.30 -3.46
CA HIS A 459 -30.82 43.54 -4.50
C HIS A 459 -31.50 43.91 -5.83
N PRO A 460 -31.07 44.98 -6.54
CA PRO A 460 -31.67 45.43 -7.81
C PRO A 460 -31.83 44.32 -8.87
N CYS A 461 -30.81 43.47 -9.02
CA CYS A 461 -30.82 42.33 -9.94
C CYS A 461 -31.87 41.24 -9.64
N HIS A 462 -32.52 41.25 -8.47
CA HIS A 462 -33.53 40.25 -8.10
C HIS A 462 -34.76 40.30 -9.03
N GLY A 463 -35.09 41.48 -9.53
CA GLY A 463 -36.22 41.75 -10.44
C GLY A 463 -35.92 41.64 -11.94
N CYS A 464 -34.70 41.24 -12.33
CA CYS A 464 -34.32 41.11 -13.74
C CYS A 464 -35.11 39.98 -14.44
N SER A 465 -35.61 40.23 -15.66
CA SER A 465 -36.28 39.23 -16.50
C SER A 465 -35.36 38.08 -16.93
N ASP A 466 -34.10 38.38 -17.20
CA ASP A 466 -33.07 37.43 -17.66
C ASP A 466 -32.21 36.87 -16.52
N ARG A 467 -32.68 37.00 -15.28
CA ARG A 467 -31.95 36.61 -14.06
C ARG A 467 -31.39 35.19 -14.11
N GLU A 468 -32.16 34.22 -14.60
CA GLU A 468 -31.68 32.83 -14.69
C GLU A 468 -30.62 32.63 -15.78
N GLN A 469 -30.58 33.48 -16.81
CA GLN A 469 -29.50 33.47 -17.80
C GLN A 469 -28.21 34.00 -17.19
N HIS A 470 -28.26 35.16 -16.53
CA HIS A 470 -27.13 35.72 -15.80
C HIS A 470 -26.65 34.76 -14.70
N ALA A 471 -27.56 34.07 -14.00
CA ALA A 471 -27.23 33.08 -12.97
C ALA A 471 -26.44 31.88 -13.51
N ARG A 472 -26.76 31.38 -14.72
CA ARG A 472 -25.98 30.31 -15.36
C ARG A 472 -24.55 30.74 -15.69
N TRP A 473 -24.37 31.97 -16.14
CA TRP A 473 -23.04 32.54 -16.39
C TRP A 473 -22.28 32.80 -15.08
N ALA A 474 -22.97 33.31 -14.06
CA ALA A 474 -22.41 33.51 -12.73
C ALA A 474 -21.97 32.17 -12.08
N GLU A 475 -22.71 31.08 -12.26
CA GLU A 475 -22.29 29.75 -11.77
C GLU A 475 -20.98 29.28 -12.44
N ARG A 476 -20.83 29.50 -13.75
CA ARG A 476 -19.58 29.22 -14.49
C ARG A 476 -18.44 30.12 -14.03
N TYR A 477 -18.71 31.40 -13.82
CA TYR A 477 -17.77 32.38 -13.27
C TYR A 477 -17.25 31.95 -11.89
N MET A 478 -18.16 31.64 -10.95
CA MET A 478 -17.80 31.21 -9.59
C MET A 478 -17.08 29.86 -9.56
N ARG A 479 -17.40 28.95 -10.49
CA ARG A 479 -16.65 27.71 -10.69
C ARG A 479 -15.23 27.99 -11.20
N ALA A 480 -15.08 28.80 -12.25
CA ALA A 480 -13.78 29.18 -12.78
C ALA A 480 -12.92 29.90 -11.71
N LYS A 481 -13.51 30.80 -10.93
CA LYS A 481 -12.84 31.50 -9.81
C LYS A 481 -12.36 30.55 -8.70
N ARG A 482 -13.06 29.42 -8.47
CA ARG A 482 -12.57 28.35 -7.59
C ARG A 482 -11.45 27.55 -8.23
N GLU A 483 -11.60 27.16 -9.50
CA GLU A 483 -10.56 26.43 -10.24
C GLU A 483 -9.25 27.23 -10.35
N ILE A 484 -9.32 28.56 -10.56
CA ILE A 484 -8.17 29.47 -10.52
C ILE A 484 -7.51 29.44 -9.15
N ARG A 485 -8.25 29.69 -8.06
CA ARG A 485 -7.70 29.64 -6.70
C ARG A 485 -7.04 28.30 -6.38
N ASP A 486 -7.67 27.19 -6.77
CA ASP A 486 -7.11 25.86 -6.58
C ASP A 486 -5.83 25.65 -7.40
N LEU A 487 -5.78 26.18 -8.63
CA LEU A 487 -4.60 26.12 -9.50
C LEU A 487 -3.47 27.01 -8.99
N GLU A 488 -3.76 28.23 -8.53
CA GLU A 488 -2.80 29.15 -7.89
C GLU A 488 -2.16 28.50 -6.67
N GLN A 489 -2.98 27.96 -5.76
CA GLN A 489 -2.49 27.25 -4.57
C GLN A 489 -1.63 26.05 -4.94
N ARG A 490 -1.98 25.32 -6.02
CA ARG A 490 -1.17 24.20 -6.52
C ARG A 490 0.15 24.67 -7.13
N VAL A 491 0.19 25.80 -7.84
CA VAL A 491 1.41 26.38 -8.42
C VAL A 491 2.37 26.81 -7.31
N GLU A 492 1.88 27.57 -6.33
CA GLU A 492 2.67 28.01 -5.17
C GLU A 492 3.15 26.81 -4.35
N GLY A 493 2.28 25.82 -4.16
CA GLY A 493 2.60 24.57 -3.46
C GLY A 493 3.74 23.76 -4.09
N ARG A 494 3.99 23.89 -5.40
CA ARG A 494 4.92 23.03 -6.17
C ARG A 494 6.27 23.68 -6.46
N THR A 495 6.32 25.01 -6.50
CA THR A 495 7.51 25.79 -6.90
C THR A 495 8.61 25.81 -5.82
N SER A 496 8.30 25.49 -4.56
CA SER A 496 9.29 25.52 -3.45
C SER A 496 9.23 24.28 -2.55
N SER A 497 8.62 23.18 -3.01
CA SER A 497 8.29 22.04 -2.15
C SER A 497 9.52 21.35 -1.56
N ILE A 498 10.62 21.27 -2.31
CA ILE A 498 11.81 20.55 -1.84
C ILE A 498 12.61 21.39 -0.85
N GLY A 499 12.83 22.67 -1.16
CA GLY A 499 13.47 23.60 -0.23
C GLY A 499 12.71 23.70 1.09
N ARG A 500 11.37 23.82 1.04
CA ARG A 500 10.54 23.81 2.26
C ARG A 500 10.65 22.51 3.04
N ARG A 501 10.65 21.35 2.36
CA ARG A 501 10.83 20.05 3.03
C ARG A 501 12.20 19.95 3.70
N PHE A 502 13.25 20.48 3.07
CA PHE A 502 14.58 20.56 3.66
C PHE A 502 14.60 21.44 4.91
N ASP A 503 13.96 22.62 4.88
CA ASP A 503 13.85 23.48 6.07
C ASP A 503 13.13 22.75 7.21
N GLN A 504 12.00 22.10 6.93
CA GLN A 504 11.24 21.32 7.93
C GLN A 504 12.09 20.20 8.55
N VAL A 505 12.93 19.54 7.75
CA VAL A 505 13.89 18.53 8.23
C VAL A 505 14.93 19.18 9.15
N CYS A 506 15.46 20.35 8.78
CA CYS A 506 16.37 21.12 9.64
C CYS A 506 15.70 21.60 10.94
N GLU A 507 14.42 21.96 10.93
CA GLU A 507 13.67 22.34 12.14
C GLU A 507 13.57 21.16 13.13
N VAL A 508 13.22 19.96 12.65
CA VAL A 508 13.22 18.75 13.48
C VAL A 508 14.62 18.47 14.06
N LEU A 509 15.66 18.59 13.24
CA LEU A 509 17.04 18.37 13.68
C LEU A 509 17.48 19.40 14.74
N SER A 510 17.05 20.65 14.62
CA SER A 510 17.32 21.69 15.61
C SER A 510 16.57 21.45 16.91
N GLU A 511 15.28 21.10 16.84
CA GLU A 511 14.45 20.78 18.01
C GLU A 511 15.03 19.60 18.81
N LEU A 512 15.48 18.57 18.10
CA LEU A 512 16.11 17.41 18.71
C LEU A 512 17.58 17.66 19.07
N GLY A 513 18.18 18.81 18.74
CA GLY A 513 19.54 19.19 19.13
C GLY A 513 20.68 18.60 18.28
N TYR A 514 20.40 18.12 17.07
CA TYR A 514 21.40 17.73 16.06
C TYR A 514 21.98 18.94 15.30
N LEU A 515 21.23 20.04 15.27
CA LEU A 515 21.67 21.36 14.80
C LEU A 515 21.56 22.39 15.93
N THR A 516 22.42 23.41 15.92
CA THR A 516 22.46 24.45 16.95
C THR A 516 21.22 25.34 16.97
N ASN A 517 20.63 25.55 15.80
CA ASN A 517 19.50 26.42 15.54
C ASN A 517 19.00 26.19 14.12
N SER A 518 17.78 26.66 13.85
CA SER A 518 17.17 26.55 12.53
C SER A 518 17.57 27.70 11.60
N GLY A 519 17.48 27.45 10.29
CA GLY A 519 17.71 28.46 9.25
C GLY A 519 19.19 28.74 8.94
N GLY A 520 19.46 29.92 8.37
CA GLY A 520 20.75 30.25 7.74
C GLY A 520 21.99 30.23 8.65
N THR A 521 21.82 30.17 9.97
CA THR A 521 22.93 30.09 10.93
C THR A 521 23.12 28.70 11.54
N ALA A 522 22.36 27.70 11.07
CA ALA A 522 22.44 26.31 11.50
C ALA A 522 23.87 25.77 11.42
N LYS A 523 24.37 25.25 12.54
CA LYS A 523 25.64 24.53 12.64
C LYS A 523 25.39 23.14 13.22
N ILE A 524 26.26 22.21 12.85
CA ILE A 524 26.19 20.84 13.35
C ILE A 524 26.65 20.74 14.82
N THR A 525 25.90 20.01 15.63
CA THR A 525 26.25 19.71 17.03
C THR A 525 27.03 18.38 17.13
N PRO A 526 27.60 18.02 18.30
CA PRO A 526 28.22 16.70 18.46
C PRO A 526 27.27 15.52 18.15
N PRO A 527 25.99 15.50 18.62
CA PRO A 527 25.01 14.53 18.15
C PRO A 527 24.79 14.55 16.64
N GLY A 528 24.79 15.75 16.02
CA GLY A 528 24.75 15.92 14.57
C GLY A 528 25.88 15.20 13.84
N LYS A 529 27.12 15.31 14.35
CA LYS A 529 28.29 14.63 13.77
C LYS A 529 28.16 13.10 13.85
N MET A 530 27.63 12.58 14.96
CA MET A 530 27.35 11.16 15.11
C MET A 530 26.31 10.68 14.08
N LEU A 531 25.23 11.44 13.87
CA LEU A 531 24.19 11.12 12.88
C LEU A 531 24.73 11.08 11.43
N MET A 532 25.78 11.85 11.09
CA MET A 532 26.39 11.80 9.76
C MET A 532 26.94 10.42 9.39
N GLY A 533 27.28 9.58 10.38
CA GLY A 533 27.81 8.23 10.18
C GLY A 533 26.74 7.15 10.00
N LEU A 534 25.45 7.49 10.17
CA LEU A 534 24.34 6.55 10.09
C LEU A 534 23.60 6.71 8.76
N TYR A 535 23.59 5.66 7.93
CA TYR A 535 23.02 5.66 6.57
C TYR A 535 21.77 4.78 6.45
N THR A 536 21.18 4.40 7.58
CA THR A 536 19.95 3.60 7.63
C THR A 536 18.70 4.46 7.33
N GLU A 537 17.62 3.83 6.87
CA GLU A 537 16.34 4.52 6.57
C GLU A 537 15.74 5.21 7.79
N SER A 538 16.05 4.73 8.99
CA SER A 538 15.63 5.30 10.28
C SER A 538 16.83 5.84 11.05
N ASP A 539 17.69 6.58 10.34
CA ASP A 539 18.93 7.19 10.83
C ASP A 539 18.71 8.01 12.11
N LEU A 540 17.69 8.86 12.14
CA LEU A 540 17.36 9.72 13.27
C LEU A 540 16.93 8.91 14.48
N LEU A 541 16.11 7.87 14.29
CA LEU A 541 15.70 6.97 15.37
C LEU A 541 16.90 6.21 15.94
N ALA A 542 17.76 5.66 15.08
CA ALA A 542 18.99 4.99 15.50
C ALA A 542 19.94 5.95 16.25
N GLY A 543 20.11 7.18 15.75
CA GLY A 543 20.88 8.23 16.40
C GLY A 543 20.32 8.60 17.77
N GLN A 544 19.00 8.68 17.92
CA GLN A 544 18.39 8.96 19.22
C GLN A 544 18.54 7.80 20.20
N CYS A 545 18.40 6.56 19.75
CA CYS A 545 18.66 5.39 20.60
C CYS A 545 20.10 5.36 21.13
N LEU A 546 21.08 5.74 20.30
CA LEU A 546 22.48 5.88 20.72
C LEU A 546 22.65 6.99 21.76
N ARG A 547 22.03 8.15 21.52
CA ARG A 547 22.14 9.31 22.39
C ARG A 547 21.50 9.09 23.76
N GLU A 548 20.31 8.48 23.80
CA GLU A 548 19.59 8.14 25.03
C GLU A 548 20.18 6.90 25.72
N GLY A 549 21.11 6.20 25.06
CA GLY A 549 21.79 5.05 25.64
C GLY A 549 20.93 3.79 25.74
N THR A 550 19.87 3.68 24.95
CA THR A 550 18.89 2.58 24.98
C THR A 550 19.52 1.20 24.76
N TRP A 551 20.64 1.14 24.05
CA TRP A 551 21.34 -0.11 23.79
C TRP A 551 22.46 -0.41 24.79
N ARG A 552 22.71 0.48 25.76
CA ARG A 552 23.80 0.31 26.73
C ARG A 552 23.50 -0.86 27.65
N GLY A 553 24.51 -1.71 27.88
CA GLY A 553 24.39 -2.88 28.75
C GLY A 553 23.71 -4.09 28.11
N LEU A 554 23.28 -4.01 26.85
CA LEU A 554 22.85 -5.19 26.09
C LEU A 554 24.06 -6.06 25.75
N SER A 555 23.89 -7.39 25.80
CA SER A 555 24.85 -8.32 25.22
C SER A 555 24.80 -8.32 23.69
N ALA A 556 25.80 -8.91 23.03
CA ALA A 556 25.85 -8.97 21.56
C ALA A 556 24.57 -9.55 20.90
N PRO A 557 23.99 -10.69 21.37
CA PRO A 557 22.73 -11.19 20.83
C PRO A 557 21.52 -10.29 21.09
N GLU A 558 21.49 -9.62 22.25
CA GLU A 558 20.41 -8.70 22.62
C GLU A 558 20.47 -7.43 21.78
N LEU A 559 21.66 -6.89 21.55
CA LEU A 559 21.91 -5.74 20.68
C LEU A 559 21.49 -6.04 19.24
N ALA A 560 21.91 -7.18 18.67
CA ALA A 560 21.51 -7.60 17.34
C ALA A 560 19.98 -7.73 17.23
N GLY A 561 19.33 -8.32 18.24
CA GLY A 561 17.89 -8.39 18.35
C GLY A 561 17.23 -7.01 18.33
N ALA A 562 17.65 -6.09 19.19
CA ALA A 562 17.07 -4.75 19.30
C ALA A 562 17.24 -3.95 18.00
N VAL A 563 18.45 -3.91 17.44
CA VAL A 563 18.77 -3.18 16.19
C VAL A 563 17.96 -3.72 15.01
N SER A 564 17.65 -5.02 14.98
CA SER A 564 16.83 -5.60 13.92
C SER A 564 15.44 -4.96 13.80
N ALA A 565 14.89 -4.40 14.88
CA ALA A 565 13.56 -3.76 14.87
C ALA A 565 13.52 -2.44 14.10
N ILE A 566 14.69 -1.83 13.84
CA ILE A 566 14.82 -0.57 13.10
C ILE A 566 14.83 -0.84 11.60
N VAL A 567 15.48 -1.93 11.19
CA VAL A 567 15.69 -2.24 9.77
C VAL A 567 14.60 -3.14 9.21
N TYR A 568 14.05 -4.06 10.01
CA TYR A 568 13.08 -5.03 9.52
C TYR A 568 11.77 -4.37 9.12
N GLU A 569 11.13 -4.93 8.10
CA GLU A 569 9.80 -4.54 7.65
C GLU A 569 9.02 -5.82 7.34
N SER A 570 7.96 -6.06 8.11
CA SER A 570 7.07 -7.17 7.88
C SER A 570 6.03 -6.85 6.80
N ARG A 571 5.60 -7.87 6.07
CA ARG A 571 4.44 -7.77 5.15
C ARG A 571 3.12 -8.06 5.86
N ARG A 572 3.07 -7.88 7.19
CA ARG A 572 1.95 -8.34 8.02
C ARG A 572 0.77 -7.39 7.94
N SER A 573 -0.44 -7.96 7.96
CA SER A 573 -1.68 -7.20 8.16
C SER A 573 -1.84 -6.83 9.63
N GLU A 574 -2.60 -5.77 9.94
CA GLU A 574 -2.87 -5.32 11.31
C GLU A 574 -3.52 -6.40 12.22
N ASP A 575 -4.10 -7.45 11.64
CA ASP A 575 -4.74 -8.58 12.33
C ASP A 575 -3.77 -9.69 12.78
N ASP A 576 -2.45 -9.56 12.55
CA ASP A 576 -1.48 -10.63 12.82
C ASP A 576 -1.09 -10.75 14.32
N GLU A 577 -0.76 -11.96 14.78
CA GLU A 577 -0.39 -12.18 16.18
C GLU A 577 0.88 -11.40 16.57
N SER A 578 0.91 -10.88 17.80
CA SER A 578 2.07 -10.15 18.31
C SER A 578 3.34 -11.02 18.24
N PRO A 579 4.45 -10.51 17.68
CA PRO A 579 5.65 -11.31 17.50
C PRO A 579 6.18 -11.78 18.85
N ARG A 580 6.72 -13.00 18.87
CA ARG A 580 7.47 -13.51 20.02
C ARG A 580 8.68 -12.60 20.23
N LEU A 581 8.94 -12.23 21.48
CA LEU A 581 10.07 -11.38 21.86
C LEU A 581 10.96 -12.09 22.88
N PRO A 582 12.28 -11.85 22.87
CA PRO A 582 13.13 -12.21 23.99
C PRO A 582 12.63 -11.55 25.29
N GLY A 583 12.89 -12.20 26.42
CA GLY A 583 12.63 -11.62 27.74
C GLY A 583 13.75 -10.66 28.15
N GLY A 584 13.64 -10.09 29.36
CA GLY A 584 14.71 -9.29 29.96
C GLY A 584 15.00 -7.98 29.22
N ALA A 585 16.29 -7.66 29.10
CA ALA A 585 16.79 -6.36 28.64
C ALA A 585 16.35 -5.99 27.22
N VAL A 586 16.16 -6.97 26.32
CA VAL A 586 15.67 -6.70 24.95
C VAL A 586 14.28 -6.09 24.96
N ARG A 587 13.40 -6.56 25.86
CA ARG A 587 12.02 -6.04 25.94
C ARG A 587 12.00 -4.62 26.48
N GLU A 588 12.88 -4.31 27.42
CA GLU A 588 13.04 -2.97 27.97
C GLU A 588 13.60 -2.02 26.91
N ALA A 589 14.66 -2.43 26.21
CA ALA A 589 15.21 -1.68 25.09
C ALA A 589 14.16 -1.40 24.00
N LEU A 590 13.37 -2.40 23.57
CA LEU A 590 12.30 -2.18 22.59
C LEU A 590 11.22 -1.21 23.06
N ARG A 591 10.89 -1.21 24.35
CA ARG A 591 9.93 -0.25 24.93
C ARG A 591 10.50 1.17 24.89
N GLU A 592 11.77 1.33 25.25
CA GLU A 592 12.46 2.62 25.19
C GLU A 592 12.58 3.11 23.74
N MET A 593 12.96 2.24 22.81
CA MET A 593 13.01 2.56 21.38
C MET A 593 11.63 3.02 20.86
N ALA A 594 10.54 2.37 21.29
CA ALA A 594 9.19 2.78 20.92
C ALA A 594 8.80 4.15 21.51
N ALA A 595 9.25 4.47 22.71
CA ALA A 595 9.07 5.81 23.31
C ALA A 595 9.87 6.87 22.54
N ILE A 596 11.11 6.56 22.15
CA ILE A 596 11.95 7.44 21.31
C ILE A 596 11.30 7.64 19.94
N TRP A 597 10.76 6.59 19.32
CA TRP A 597 10.01 6.72 18.08
C TRP A 597 8.82 7.68 18.24
N GLY A 598 8.04 7.56 19.33
CA GLY A 598 6.94 8.48 19.60
C GLY A 598 7.41 9.93 19.73
N MET A 599 8.52 10.18 20.43
CA MET A 599 9.13 11.51 20.53
C MET A 599 9.56 12.07 19.16
N VAL A 600 10.24 11.26 18.34
CA VAL A 600 10.67 11.65 16.99
C VAL A 600 9.45 11.93 16.11
N HIS A 601 8.44 11.07 16.15
CA HIS A 601 7.20 11.22 15.40
C HIS A 601 6.43 12.48 15.80
N ASP A 602 6.37 12.79 17.09
CA ASP A 602 5.73 14.03 17.58
C ASP A 602 6.49 15.29 17.12
N ALA A 603 7.83 15.23 17.09
CA ALA A 603 8.65 16.32 16.55
C ALA A 603 8.42 16.48 15.04
N GLU A 604 8.39 15.39 14.28
CA GLU A 604 8.03 15.40 12.86
C GLU A 604 6.66 16.03 12.62
N ALA A 605 5.65 15.61 13.38
CA ALA A 605 4.27 16.08 13.24
C ALA A 605 4.16 17.59 13.49
N ARG A 606 4.89 18.15 14.47
CA ARG A 606 4.95 19.60 14.73
C ARG A 606 5.44 20.41 13.54
N HIS A 607 6.32 19.83 12.72
CA HIS A 607 6.89 20.48 11.54
C HIS A 607 6.24 20.02 10.21
N GLY A 608 5.15 19.25 10.28
CA GLY A 608 4.41 18.77 9.11
C GLY A 608 5.12 17.67 8.32
N LEU A 609 5.92 16.86 9.00
CA LEU A 609 6.64 15.72 8.44
C LEU A 609 6.08 14.40 8.98
N SER A 610 6.39 13.32 8.26
CA SER A 610 6.11 11.93 8.63
C SER A 610 7.11 11.04 7.89
N ILE A 611 8.37 11.07 8.31
CA ILE A 611 9.50 10.42 7.63
C ILE A 611 9.86 9.12 8.36
N THR A 612 9.97 9.16 9.68
CA THR A 612 10.43 8.03 10.49
C THR A 612 9.33 6.98 10.64
N ARG A 613 9.60 5.78 10.13
CA ARG A 613 8.69 4.63 10.24
C ARG A 613 8.65 4.04 11.65
N PRO A 614 7.53 3.40 12.05
CA PRO A 614 7.46 2.66 13.32
C PRO A 614 8.41 1.46 13.32
N LEU A 615 8.78 1.02 14.53
CA LEU A 615 9.59 -0.17 14.76
C LEU A 615 8.81 -1.44 14.41
N ASP A 616 9.51 -2.43 13.85
CA ASP A 616 8.94 -3.75 13.58
C ASP A 616 9.64 -4.84 14.39
N ALA A 617 8.94 -5.36 15.40
CA ALA A 617 9.45 -6.40 16.28
C ALA A 617 9.50 -7.81 15.66
N GLY A 618 9.02 -8.00 14.43
CA GLY A 618 8.81 -9.31 13.81
C GLY A 618 10.08 -10.15 13.61
N PHE A 619 11.26 -9.51 13.53
CA PHE A 619 12.54 -10.19 13.30
C PHE A 619 13.43 -10.29 14.54
N VAL A 620 13.06 -9.62 15.64
CA VAL A 620 13.87 -9.52 16.87
C VAL A 620 14.20 -10.90 17.44
N TRP A 621 13.19 -11.77 17.56
CA TRP A 621 13.39 -13.10 18.14
C TRP A 621 14.28 -13.99 17.26
N ALA A 622 14.08 -13.94 15.95
CA ALA A 622 14.91 -14.67 14.99
C ALA A 622 16.37 -14.22 15.06
N MET A 623 16.60 -12.90 15.04
CA MET A 623 17.93 -12.33 15.11
C MET A 623 18.64 -12.64 16.43
N HIS A 624 17.95 -12.48 17.56
CA HIS A 624 18.50 -12.83 18.87
C HIS A 624 18.91 -14.31 18.93
N ARG A 625 18.06 -15.23 18.47
CA ARG A 625 18.39 -16.67 18.46
C ARG A 625 19.55 -16.99 17.52
N TRP A 626 19.60 -16.34 16.36
CA TRP A 626 20.69 -16.51 15.41
C TRP A 626 22.02 -16.04 16.01
N ALA A 627 22.06 -14.84 16.58
CA ALA A 627 23.24 -14.34 17.29
C ALA A 627 23.62 -15.23 18.49
N SER A 628 22.65 -15.92 19.09
CA SER A 628 22.87 -16.89 20.17
C SER A 628 23.32 -18.29 19.68
N GLY A 629 23.55 -18.50 18.38
CA GLY A 629 24.05 -19.77 17.83
C GLY A 629 23.00 -20.78 17.34
N ALA A 630 21.71 -20.40 17.20
CA ALA A 630 20.70 -21.30 16.66
C ALA A 630 20.96 -21.69 15.18
N THR A 631 20.53 -22.88 14.77
CA THR A 631 20.68 -23.34 13.37
C THR A 631 19.75 -22.60 12.42
N LEU A 632 20.12 -22.50 11.13
CA LEU A 632 19.31 -21.82 10.12
C LEU A 632 17.91 -22.44 10.02
N GLN A 633 17.83 -23.77 9.99
CA GLN A 633 16.56 -24.52 9.98
C GLN A 633 15.64 -24.06 11.12
N SER A 634 16.16 -24.00 12.36
CA SER A 634 15.34 -23.65 13.52
C SER A 634 14.86 -22.20 13.49
N ILE A 635 15.58 -21.30 12.82
CA ILE A 635 15.14 -19.93 12.59
C ILE A 635 14.02 -19.91 11.56
N LEU A 636 14.24 -20.50 10.38
CA LEU A 636 13.26 -20.53 9.29
C LEU A 636 11.95 -21.22 9.70
N ASP A 637 12.01 -22.31 10.46
CA ASP A 637 10.79 -22.99 10.96
C ASP A 637 9.97 -22.12 11.93
N SER A 638 10.59 -21.11 12.55
CA SER A 638 9.95 -20.23 13.53
C SER A 638 9.53 -18.87 12.95
N THR A 639 9.70 -18.66 11.64
CA THR A 639 9.43 -17.39 10.96
C THR A 639 8.79 -17.63 9.59
N ASP A 640 8.00 -16.69 9.09
CA ASP A 640 7.49 -16.75 7.70
C ASP A 640 8.50 -16.26 6.65
N LEU A 641 9.79 -16.18 7.01
CA LEU A 641 10.85 -15.65 6.15
C LEU A 641 11.40 -16.74 5.25
N THR A 642 11.69 -16.38 4.00
CA THR A 642 12.54 -17.22 3.16
C THR A 642 14.00 -17.08 3.58
N ALA A 643 14.84 -18.04 3.22
CA ALA A 643 16.27 -17.94 3.51
C ALA A 643 16.93 -16.69 2.91
N GLY A 644 16.59 -16.31 1.67
CA GLY A 644 17.10 -15.08 1.07
C GLY A 644 16.65 -13.80 1.81
N ASP A 645 15.41 -13.76 2.31
CA ASP A 645 14.95 -12.63 3.14
C ASP A 645 15.69 -12.59 4.48
N PHE A 646 15.89 -13.76 5.11
CA PHE A 646 16.69 -13.87 6.33
C PHE A 646 18.12 -13.34 6.13
N VAL A 647 18.80 -13.75 5.06
CA VAL A 647 20.15 -13.27 4.73
C VAL A 647 20.15 -11.77 4.49
N ARG A 648 19.20 -11.25 3.71
CA ARG A 648 19.09 -9.82 3.41
C ARG A 648 18.91 -8.99 4.68
N TRP A 649 17.95 -9.35 5.53
CA TRP A 649 17.70 -8.61 6.76
C TRP A 649 18.88 -8.72 7.73
N THR A 650 19.51 -9.88 7.84
CA THR A 650 20.71 -10.06 8.67
C THR A 650 21.86 -9.18 8.21
N ARG A 651 22.08 -9.05 6.90
CA ARG A 651 23.08 -8.12 6.35
C ARG A 651 22.77 -6.66 6.65
N GLN A 652 21.51 -6.25 6.55
CA GLN A 652 21.13 -4.89 6.95
C GLN A 652 21.36 -4.64 8.46
N VAL A 653 21.18 -5.67 9.30
CA VAL A 653 21.57 -5.58 10.72
C VAL A 653 23.09 -5.47 10.87
N ILE A 654 23.89 -6.24 10.12
CA ILE A 654 25.36 -6.11 10.10
C ILE A 654 25.77 -4.69 9.69
N ASP A 655 25.17 -4.14 8.63
CA ASP A 655 25.47 -2.81 8.12
C ASP A 655 25.19 -1.73 9.17
N VAL A 656 24.03 -1.81 9.85
CA VAL A 656 23.68 -0.85 10.90
C VAL A 656 24.58 -1.01 12.12
N LEU A 657 24.89 -2.23 12.56
CA LEU A 657 25.83 -2.45 13.68
C LEU A 657 27.25 -1.94 13.32
N GLY A 658 27.68 -2.12 12.07
CA GLY A 658 28.91 -1.56 11.55
C GLY A 658 28.91 -0.03 11.60
N GLN A 659 27.82 0.62 11.15
CA GLN A 659 27.66 2.07 11.23
C GLN A 659 27.65 2.56 12.69
N VAL A 660 26.95 1.87 13.59
CA VAL A 660 26.93 2.16 15.02
C VAL A 660 28.35 2.10 15.61
N SER A 661 29.14 1.09 15.25
CA SER A 661 30.52 0.97 15.73
C SER A 661 31.43 2.12 15.29
N VAL A 662 31.18 2.69 14.11
CA VAL A 662 31.92 3.82 13.56
C VAL A 662 31.44 5.16 14.14
N ALA A 663 30.16 5.25 14.48
CA ALA A 663 29.53 6.44 15.02
C ALA A 663 29.88 6.70 16.50
N LEU A 664 30.39 5.69 17.21
CA LEU A 664 30.80 5.76 18.61
C LEU A 664 32.32 6.05 18.75
N GLU A 665 32.68 6.69 19.85
CA GLU A 665 34.09 6.92 20.23
C GLU A 665 34.85 5.59 20.39
N SER A 666 36.18 5.62 20.23
CA SER A 666 37.01 4.40 20.20
C SER A 666 37.05 3.61 21.50
N ASP A 667 36.79 4.25 22.62
CA ASP A 667 36.81 3.67 23.96
C ASP A 667 35.40 3.32 24.50
N ASP A 668 34.33 3.57 23.73
CA ASP A 668 32.97 3.24 24.17
C ASP A 668 32.74 1.71 24.22
N PRO A 669 32.35 1.12 25.37
CA PRO A 669 32.07 -0.32 25.49
C PRO A 669 31.07 -0.85 24.46
N MET A 670 30.06 -0.06 24.08
CA MET A 670 29.05 -0.45 23.10
C MET A 670 29.67 -0.69 21.72
N ARG A 671 30.76 -0.01 21.38
CA ARG A 671 31.48 -0.24 20.13
C ARG A 671 32.01 -1.67 20.05
N PHE A 672 32.55 -2.20 21.14
CA PHE A 672 33.01 -3.60 21.21
C PHE A 672 31.84 -4.57 21.13
N THR A 673 30.75 -4.31 21.85
CA THR A 673 29.53 -5.13 21.78
C THR A 673 28.94 -5.16 20.36
N ALA A 674 28.98 -4.04 19.63
CA ALA A 674 28.54 -3.99 18.23
C ALA A 674 29.42 -4.87 17.33
N TYR A 675 30.74 -4.87 17.51
CA TYR A 675 31.63 -5.78 16.78
C TYR A 675 31.37 -7.25 17.13
N GLU A 676 31.20 -7.58 18.40
CA GLU A 676 30.85 -8.94 18.83
C GLU A 676 29.49 -9.38 18.27
N ALA A 677 28.52 -8.47 18.19
CA ALA A 677 27.22 -8.73 17.58
C ALA A 677 27.35 -9.02 16.08
N VAL A 678 28.17 -8.24 15.35
CA VAL A 678 28.46 -8.50 13.93
C VAL A 678 29.12 -9.87 13.75
N ASP A 679 30.12 -10.20 14.54
CA ASP A 679 30.80 -11.50 14.47
C ASP A 679 29.84 -12.66 14.77
N ALA A 680 29.00 -12.53 15.79
CA ALA A 680 28.02 -13.55 16.19
C ALA A 680 26.96 -13.84 15.11
N ILE A 681 26.57 -12.84 14.31
CA ILE A 681 25.57 -13.00 13.24
C ILE A 681 26.19 -13.30 11.87
N ASN A 682 27.46 -12.93 11.65
CA ASN A 682 28.19 -13.19 10.40
C ASN A 682 28.77 -14.61 10.36
N ARG A 683 27.90 -15.62 10.36
CA ARG A 683 28.27 -17.05 10.36
C ARG A 683 27.41 -17.87 9.41
N GLY A 684 27.79 -19.13 9.18
CA GLY A 684 27.05 -20.05 8.30
C GLY A 684 26.78 -19.42 6.94
N VAL A 685 25.54 -19.57 6.44
CA VAL A 685 25.08 -18.97 5.17
C VAL A 685 25.37 -17.47 5.00
N ILE A 686 25.45 -16.68 6.08
CA ILE A 686 25.70 -15.23 6.02
C ILE A 686 27.15 -14.94 5.61
N ALA A 687 28.11 -15.62 6.24
CA ALA A 687 29.54 -15.40 6.02
C ALA A 687 29.97 -15.71 4.58
N TYR A 688 29.39 -16.74 3.97
CA TYR A 688 29.75 -17.16 2.61
C TYR A 688 29.26 -16.18 1.55
N THR A 689 28.10 -15.57 1.77
CA THR A 689 27.55 -14.61 0.82
C THR A 689 28.49 -13.39 0.71
N SER A 690 29.23 -13.06 1.77
CA SER A 690 30.14 -11.91 1.87
C SER A 690 31.49 -12.09 1.17
N GLN A 691 31.81 -13.29 0.68
CA GLN A 691 33.05 -13.55 -0.08
C GLN A 691 32.87 -13.36 -1.59
N LEU A 692 31.63 -13.10 -2.04
CA LEU A 692 31.22 -13.01 -3.44
C LEU A 692 30.82 -11.59 -3.87
N GLU A 693 30.72 -10.66 -2.91
CA GLU A 693 30.54 -9.20 -3.11
C GLU A 693 31.88 -8.48 -2.86
#